data_AF-A0A0R1YXH6-F1
#
_entry.id   AF-A0A0R1YXH6-F1
#
_cell.length_a   1.000
_cell.length_b   1.000
_cell.length_c   1.000
_cell.angle_alpha   90.00
_cell.angle_beta   90.00
_cell.angle_gamma   90.00
#
_symmetry.space_group_name_H-M   'P 1'
#
loop_
_entity.id
_entity.type
_entity.pdbx_description
1 polymer ?
#
loop_
_entity_poly.entity_id
_entity_poly.type
_entity_poly.pdbx_seq_one_letter_code
_entity_poly.pdbx_strand_id
1 'polypeptide(L)'
;MKAKHFVTFITTAALGLLAVNVGGRVAADDNGNQAITVDTNTAIRNQTEHVASGGLYAMSHGNTPNENLLSSLKPKTFTQPGPGAQQIPNGEPTAAGDFTSTAPLATKVGAKVIIRLADIYSQWPYNYTNEQDWLKRVDTMVTSAKKSNPDAIYGYELWNEPNGTWQGQNGIGKGSWGDFDKVWQDTYKEVKKLDPNAKIVGPSLNSWQPKWMTHFLTMAKNSNTLPDVISWHQWGAAAFPQQAAALKSLEASLGISPRKISINEYGSEQELAVPGQMIHYVQNFENVPELDSADLAFWFDYGRMDNLLTDQQKPNGGYWLYKWYGDMSGQMDKTSTFSTNGNLASVANTTSDKTQTSVILGGTSGSTTVSVNGLDQAKLGKVAHVEVKESPWYGVDTAVDSPKTVESGTVDVSNGSVQVPVKNMKAANGYQVVVTPGGNDTAATGLSDAKTQATDPIRVEAEDGALTGTAKKVQGSYASGNYFVGTFDSNDSSDTMKVTAPESGTYQLELGYANGGTNKQDATDKVTLNGQQLKDAVFPYSTGWTTAVPNVDGTRKTIQYGTVSLKQGDNTLKLAKGNNAAELDYAQFTLQQTNPNDHNNGGAVVPDNSTAASSSSSSSSSVSSSSSSQAVSSSSSSTKVTAPKKSAHAVAVANASSAVEKYRLAYNKAQKTTTKAKYYKAYKRAQAKLANLKHPKTIKKAKAKVAKAKASYKKAKKAATKAKYLKEYKAAKIALNKAYIKYSK
;
A
#
# COMPACT_ATOMS: atom_id res chain seq x y z
N MET A 1 -36.83 12.38 -14.26
CA MET A 1 -35.73 13.36 -14.14
C MET A 1 -35.20 13.27 -12.71
N LYS A 2 -34.04 12.63 -12.54
CA LYS A 2 -33.44 12.30 -11.25
C LYS A 2 -32.35 13.34 -10.95
N ALA A 3 -32.53 14.13 -9.90
CA ALA A 3 -31.51 15.04 -9.40
C ALA A 3 -30.39 14.21 -8.74
N LYS A 4 -29.18 14.28 -9.31
CA LYS A 4 -27.97 13.67 -8.76
C LYS A 4 -27.57 14.45 -7.51
N HIS A 5 -27.71 13.81 -6.35
CA HIS A 5 -27.22 14.33 -5.08
C HIS A 5 -25.68 14.22 -5.07
N PHE A 6 -25.00 15.37 -5.14
CA PHE A 6 -23.57 15.45 -4.85
C PHE A 6 -23.39 15.32 -3.33
N VAL A 7 -23.11 14.11 -2.87
CA VAL A 7 -22.69 13.84 -1.50
C VAL A 7 -21.25 14.34 -1.36
N THR A 8 -21.07 15.47 -0.67
CA THR A 8 -19.74 15.93 -0.27
C THR A 8 -19.31 15.09 0.93
N PHE A 9 -18.50 14.07 0.70
CA PHE A 9 -17.83 13.32 1.76
C PHE A 9 -16.92 14.28 2.53
N ILE A 10 -17.35 14.69 3.73
CA ILE A 10 -16.43 15.23 4.74
C ILE A 10 -15.79 14.01 5.39
N THR A 11 -14.72 13.51 4.77
CA THR A 11 -13.80 12.56 5.38
C THR A 11 -13.24 13.21 6.65
N THR A 12 -13.82 12.86 7.79
CA THR A 12 -13.23 13.17 9.08
C THR A 12 -12.13 12.15 9.30
N ALA A 13 -10.97 12.38 8.68
CA ALA A 13 -9.75 11.67 9.00
C ALA A 13 -9.49 11.85 10.49
N ALA A 14 -9.77 10.80 11.27
CA ALA A 14 -9.34 10.71 12.65
C ALA A 14 -7.82 10.56 12.63
N LEU A 15 -7.13 11.69 12.56
CA LEU A 15 -5.71 11.82 12.86
C LEU A 15 -5.52 11.44 14.35
N GLY A 16 -5.45 10.14 14.61
CA GLY A 16 -4.81 9.61 15.80
C GLY A 16 -3.34 10.00 15.73
N LEU A 17 -2.97 11.06 16.44
CA LEU A 17 -1.57 11.30 16.80
C LEU A 17 -1.13 10.19 17.76
N LEU A 18 -0.85 9.00 17.22
CA LEU A 18 0.19 8.16 17.77
C LEU A 18 1.51 8.73 17.29
N ALA A 19 2.29 9.27 18.24
CA ALA A 19 3.71 9.44 18.04
C ALA A 19 4.36 8.04 18.00
N VAL A 20 4.16 7.32 16.90
CA VAL A 20 5.08 6.26 16.49
C VAL A 20 6.28 6.99 15.90
N ASN A 21 7.47 6.73 16.41
CA ASN A 21 8.69 7.09 15.70
C ASN A 21 8.72 6.27 14.40
N VAL A 22 8.05 6.75 13.37
CA VAL A 22 8.36 6.38 11.99
C VAL A 22 9.65 7.12 11.69
N GLY A 23 10.76 6.50 12.08
CA GLY A 23 12.07 6.97 11.65
C GLY A 23 12.07 6.89 10.14
N GLY A 24 12.03 8.06 9.47
CA GLY A 24 12.36 8.13 8.06
C GLY A 24 13.71 7.46 7.88
N ARG A 25 13.72 6.29 7.24
CA ARG A 25 14.95 5.64 6.82
C ARG A 25 15.44 6.46 5.63
N VAL A 26 16.22 7.49 5.95
CA VAL A 26 17.12 8.12 5.00
C VAL A 26 17.94 6.98 4.40
N ALA A 27 18.00 6.90 3.07
CA ALA A 27 18.86 5.97 2.35
C ALA A 27 20.26 6.06 2.95
N ALA A 28 20.65 5.03 3.69
CA ALA A 28 22.05 4.79 3.98
C ALA A 28 22.59 4.10 2.73
N ASP A 29 23.57 4.72 2.08
CA ASP A 29 24.52 4.02 1.23
C ASP A 29 25.28 3.01 2.11
N ASP A 30 24.67 1.86 2.38
CA ASP A 30 25.34 0.73 3.02
C ASP A 30 26.15 0.00 1.95
N ASN A 31 27.37 0.49 1.71
CA ASN A 31 28.41 -0.16 0.92
C ASN A 31 28.98 -1.45 1.58
N GLY A 32 28.17 -2.17 2.35
CA GLY A 32 28.52 -3.46 2.92
C GLY A 32 27.67 -4.54 2.26
N ASN A 33 28.29 -5.44 1.49
CA ASN A 33 27.69 -6.67 0.97
C ASN A 33 26.87 -7.37 2.07
N GLN A 34 25.55 -7.12 2.15
CA GLN A 34 24.67 -7.88 3.03
C GLN A 34 24.48 -9.23 2.38
N ALA A 35 25.26 -10.24 2.76
CA ALA A 35 25.09 -11.59 2.24
C ALA A 35 23.84 -12.24 2.85
N ILE A 36 22.99 -12.83 2.02
CA ILE A 36 21.91 -13.72 2.46
C ILE A 36 22.49 -15.12 2.56
N THR A 37 22.33 -15.76 3.71
CA THR A 37 22.67 -17.18 3.88
C THR A 37 21.38 -17.98 3.96
N VAL A 38 21.30 -19.06 3.18
CA VAL A 38 20.24 -20.06 3.23
C VAL A 38 20.84 -21.37 3.73
N ASP A 39 20.15 -22.01 4.67
CA ASP A 39 20.50 -23.33 5.20
C ASP A 39 19.38 -24.32 4.88
N THR A 40 19.60 -25.16 3.87
CA THR A 40 18.62 -26.16 3.40
C THR A 40 18.55 -27.39 4.31
N ASN A 41 19.38 -27.48 5.35
CA ASN A 41 19.29 -28.55 6.35
C ASN A 41 18.42 -28.14 7.56
N THR A 42 18.07 -26.86 7.69
CA THR A 42 17.22 -26.35 8.77
C THR A 42 15.88 -25.87 8.22
N ALA A 43 14.86 -26.71 8.35
CA ALA A 43 13.50 -26.33 8.01
C ALA A 43 12.91 -25.37 9.07
N ILE A 44 12.36 -24.23 8.63
CA ILE A 44 11.48 -23.40 9.45
C ILE A 44 10.03 -23.92 9.41
N ARG A 45 9.65 -24.55 8.29
CA ARG A 45 8.46 -25.40 8.14
C ARG A 45 8.82 -26.62 7.30
N ASN A 46 8.33 -27.79 7.71
CA ASN A 46 8.62 -29.06 7.01
C ASN A 46 7.96 -29.16 5.63
N GLN A 47 6.95 -28.32 5.36
CA GLN A 47 6.27 -28.22 4.08
C GLN A 47 5.88 -26.76 3.84
N THR A 48 5.75 -26.37 2.57
CA THR A 48 5.18 -25.07 2.21
C THR A 48 3.68 -25.07 2.53
N GLU A 49 3.26 -24.07 3.30
CA GLU A 49 1.86 -23.90 3.71
C GLU A 49 1.25 -22.61 3.14
N HIS A 50 2.07 -21.76 2.52
CA HIS A 50 1.69 -20.50 1.90
C HIS A 50 0.87 -19.62 2.85
N VAL A 51 1.28 -19.55 4.13
CA VAL A 51 0.50 -18.93 5.22
C VAL A 51 0.22 -17.44 5.01
N ALA A 52 0.91 -16.79 4.07
CA ALA A 52 0.76 -15.39 3.71
C ALA A 52 -0.07 -15.18 2.44
N SER A 53 -0.47 -16.24 1.75
CA SER A 53 -1.25 -16.16 0.52
C SER A 53 -2.74 -16.14 0.88
N GLY A 54 -3.34 -14.96 0.80
CA GLY A 54 -4.75 -14.73 1.08
C GLY A 54 -5.10 -13.26 0.90
N GLY A 55 -6.37 -12.91 1.08
CA GLY A 55 -6.81 -11.53 0.87
C GLY A 55 -8.21 -11.22 1.41
N LEU A 56 -8.38 -10.00 1.90
CA LEU A 56 -9.66 -9.45 2.32
C LEU A 56 -10.35 -8.87 1.09
N TYR A 57 -11.59 -9.27 0.82
CA TYR A 57 -12.29 -8.76 -0.38
C TYR A 57 -11.55 -9.05 -1.70
N ALA A 58 -10.64 -10.03 -1.68
CA ALA A 58 -9.84 -10.47 -2.81
C ALA A 58 -10.69 -10.82 -4.03
N MET A 59 -11.93 -11.27 -3.79
CA MET A 59 -12.95 -11.57 -4.79
C MET A 59 -14.13 -10.61 -4.68
N SER A 60 -14.60 -10.08 -5.81
CA SER A 60 -15.83 -9.27 -5.87
C SER A 60 -17.07 -10.14 -6.09
N HIS A 61 -16.96 -11.14 -6.97
CA HIS A 61 -18.00 -12.13 -7.27
C HIS A 61 -17.35 -13.47 -7.62
N GLY A 62 -18.14 -14.53 -7.80
CA GLY A 62 -17.67 -15.90 -8.00
C GLY A 62 -16.73 -16.20 -9.19
N ASN A 63 -16.37 -15.22 -10.01
CA ASN A 63 -15.34 -15.38 -11.05
C ASN A 63 -14.51 -14.10 -11.29
N THR A 64 -14.36 -13.26 -10.26
CA THR A 64 -13.52 -12.06 -10.33
C THR A 64 -12.69 -11.92 -9.05
N PRO A 65 -11.38 -12.22 -9.10
CA PRO A 65 -10.60 -12.64 -10.27
C PRO A 65 -11.00 -14.03 -10.80
N ASN A 66 -10.54 -14.37 -12.00
CA ASN A 66 -10.75 -15.71 -12.53
C ASN A 66 -9.91 -16.76 -11.78
N GLU A 67 -10.31 -18.03 -11.90
CA GLU A 67 -9.67 -19.17 -11.23
C GLU A 67 -8.17 -19.29 -11.53
N ASN A 68 -7.74 -19.10 -12.78
CA ASN A 68 -6.33 -19.27 -13.17
C ASN A 68 -5.42 -18.25 -12.48
N LEU A 69 -5.89 -17.01 -12.32
CA LEU A 69 -5.16 -15.97 -11.63
C LEU A 69 -4.99 -16.31 -10.14
N LEU A 70 -6.02 -16.87 -9.50
CA LEU A 70 -5.99 -17.20 -8.06
C LEU A 70 -5.28 -18.53 -7.75
N SER A 71 -5.56 -19.61 -8.48
CA SER A 71 -4.97 -20.96 -8.28
C SER A 71 -3.44 -20.95 -8.35
N SER A 72 -2.89 -19.98 -9.07
CA SER A 72 -1.48 -19.72 -9.24
C SER A 72 -0.77 -19.18 -7.99
N LEU A 73 -1.52 -18.57 -7.07
CA LEU A 73 -0.99 -17.93 -5.85
C LEU A 73 -1.04 -18.83 -4.60
N LYS A 74 -1.68 -20.01 -4.73
CA LYS A 74 -1.97 -20.95 -3.62
C LYS A 74 -2.58 -20.27 -2.39
N PRO A 75 -3.70 -19.53 -2.55
CA PRO A 75 -4.35 -18.89 -1.41
C PRO A 75 -4.78 -19.93 -0.38
N LYS A 76 -4.45 -19.70 0.89
CA LYS A 76 -4.87 -20.53 2.02
C LYS A 76 -6.23 -20.10 2.53
N THR A 77 -6.42 -18.80 2.70
CA THR A 77 -7.68 -18.19 3.14
C THR A 77 -8.05 -16.98 2.30
N PHE A 78 -9.34 -16.64 2.33
CA PHE A 78 -9.85 -15.32 2.00
C PHE A 78 -10.72 -14.83 3.15
N THR A 79 -10.67 -13.54 3.46
CA THR A 79 -11.66 -12.92 4.34
C THR A 79 -12.71 -12.26 3.45
N GLN A 80 -13.94 -12.77 3.52
CA GLN A 80 -15.05 -12.29 2.71
C GLN A 80 -16.25 -11.98 3.59
N PRO A 81 -17.10 -11.03 3.18
CA PRO A 81 -18.29 -10.70 3.94
C PRO A 81 -19.32 -11.85 3.93
N GLY A 82 -20.10 -11.94 5.01
CA GLY A 82 -21.15 -12.96 5.15
C GLY A 82 -22.33 -12.82 4.19
N PRO A 83 -23.19 -13.85 4.08
CA PRO A 83 -24.35 -13.83 3.20
C PRO A 83 -25.31 -12.65 3.44
N GLY A 84 -25.66 -11.93 2.39
CA GLY A 84 -26.52 -10.76 2.42
C GLY A 84 -25.81 -9.46 2.85
N ALA A 85 -24.48 -9.45 2.82
CA ALA A 85 -23.69 -8.30 3.20
C ALA A 85 -24.02 -7.02 2.43
N GLN A 86 -23.87 -5.89 3.09
CA GLN A 86 -24.26 -4.58 2.58
C GLN A 86 -23.13 -3.55 2.64
N GLN A 87 -21.98 -3.91 3.20
CA GLN A 87 -20.86 -3.00 3.35
C GLN A 87 -20.36 -2.49 2.00
N ILE A 88 -20.05 -1.19 1.97
CA ILE A 88 -19.47 -0.51 0.82
C ILE A 88 -18.20 0.23 1.30
N PRO A 89 -17.07 -0.47 1.44
CA PRO A 89 -15.81 0.11 1.86
C PRO A 89 -15.20 0.98 0.75
N ASN A 90 -14.25 1.84 1.12
CA ASN A 90 -13.32 2.52 0.22
C ASN A 90 -13.95 3.24 -0.98
N GLY A 91 -15.18 3.75 -0.85
CA GLY A 91 -15.83 4.54 -1.91
C GLY A 91 -16.36 3.73 -3.09
N GLU A 92 -16.42 2.40 -2.95
CA GLU A 92 -17.02 1.49 -3.93
C GLU A 92 -18.47 1.90 -4.27
N PRO A 93 -18.96 1.61 -5.49
CA PRO A 93 -20.30 2.02 -5.89
C PRO A 93 -21.39 1.10 -5.30
N THR A 94 -21.08 -0.17 -5.03
CA THR A 94 -22.03 -1.20 -4.58
C THR A 94 -21.34 -2.25 -3.71
N ALA A 95 -22.10 -2.95 -2.85
CA ALA A 95 -21.57 -4.06 -2.08
C ALA A 95 -21.17 -5.25 -3.00
N ALA A 96 -20.09 -5.93 -2.65
CA ALA A 96 -19.58 -7.11 -3.34
C ALA A 96 -18.94 -8.08 -2.33
N GLY A 97 -18.35 -9.17 -2.83
CA GLY A 97 -17.57 -10.14 -2.05
C GLY A 97 -18.38 -11.18 -1.28
N ASP A 98 -19.71 -11.14 -1.35
CA ASP A 98 -20.60 -12.03 -0.60
C ASP A 98 -20.17 -13.51 -0.64
N PHE A 99 -20.12 -14.14 0.53
CA PHE A 99 -19.71 -15.54 0.70
C PHE A 99 -20.44 -16.49 -0.26
N THR A 100 -21.76 -16.35 -0.44
CA THR A 100 -22.53 -17.28 -1.30
C THR A 100 -22.10 -17.19 -2.77
N SER A 101 -21.65 -16.01 -3.19
CA SER A 101 -21.12 -15.80 -4.54
C SER A 101 -19.69 -16.32 -4.69
N THR A 102 -18.85 -16.12 -3.66
CA THR A 102 -17.39 -16.32 -3.76
C THR A 102 -16.91 -17.68 -3.26
N ALA A 103 -17.67 -18.35 -2.40
CA ALA A 103 -17.33 -19.65 -1.84
C ALA A 103 -17.03 -20.75 -2.88
N PRO A 104 -17.79 -20.88 -4.00
CA PRO A 104 -17.46 -21.89 -5.02
C PRO A 104 -16.07 -21.69 -5.62
N LEU A 105 -15.66 -20.44 -5.86
CA LEU A 105 -14.32 -20.12 -6.38
C LEU A 105 -13.25 -20.41 -5.34
N ALA A 106 -13.46 -20.01 -4.08
CA ALA A 106 -12.55 -20.32 -2.98
C ALA A 106 -12.27 -21.83 -2.88
N THR A 107 -13.31 -22.66 -2.93
CA THR A 107 -13.17 -24.13 -2.93
C THR A 107 -12.36 -24.63 -4.12
N LYS A 108 -12.62 -24.13 -5.34
CA LYS A 108 -11.92 -24.56 -6.56
C LYS A 108 -10.41 -24.27 -6.51
N VAL A 109 -10.03 -23.12 -5.96
CA VAL A 109 -8.62 -22.72 -5.84
C VAL A 109 -7.91 -23.34 -4.62
N GLY A 110 -8.62 -24.17 -3.84
CA GLY A 110 -8.10 -24.86 -2.66
C GLY A 110 -8.10 -24.03 -1.37
N ALA A 111 -8.72 -22.85 -1.36
CA ALA A 111 -8.79 -21.95 -0.22
C ALA A 111 -10.04 -22.20 0.65
N LYS A 112 -10.01 -21.67 1.87
CA LYS A 112 -11.17 -21.53 2.76
C LYS A 112 -11.51 -20.05 2.96
N VAL A 113 -12.69 -19.76 3.50
CA VAL A 113 -13.19 -18.40 3.70
C VAL A 113 -13.42 -18.11 5.18
N ILE A 114 -12.77 -17.07 5.70
CA ILE A 114 -13.12 -16.42 6.95
C ILE A 114 -14.33 -15.54 6.66
N ILE A 115 -15.46 -15.84 7.29
CA ILE A 115 -16.71 -15.11 7.06
C ILE A 115 -16.79 -13.94 8.03
N ARG A 116 -16.63 -12.71 7.52
CA ARG A 116 -16.75 -11.47 8.30
C ARG A 116 -18.22 -11.10 8.49
N LEU A 117 -18.72 -11.28 9.71
CA LEU A 117 -20.14 -11.03 10.02
C LEU A 117 -20.49 -9.53 10.08
N ALA A 118 -19.55 -8.67 10.49
CA ALA A 118 -19.80 -7.24 10.69
C ALA A 118 -20.21 -6.50 9.39
N ASP A 119 -19.80 -7.01 8.23
CA ASP A 119 -20.06 -6.40 6.91
C ASP A 119 -21.52 -6.57 6.42
N ILE A 120 -22.39 -7.16 7.25
CA ILE A 120 -23.83 -7.05 7.08
C ILE A 120 -24.35 -5.61 7.16
N TYR A 121 -23.57 -4.73 7.78
CA TYR A 121 -23.84 -3.30 7.92
C TYR A 121 -23.22 -2.51 6.76
N SER A 122 -23.91 -1.47 6.30
CA SER A 122 -23.57 -0.74 5.06
C SER A 122 -22.64 0.47 5.23
N GLN A 123 -22.22 0.77 6.46
CA GLN A 123 -21.42 1.96 6.77
C GLN A 123 -20.15 1.63 7.53
N TRP A 124 -19.20 2.58 7.52
CA TRP A 124 -18.03 2.59 8.40
C TRP A 124 -17.93 3.91 9.19
N PRO A 125 -17.82 3.88 10.54
CA PRO A 125 -18.05 2.73 11.41
C PRO A 125 -19.44 2.10 11.20
N TYR A 126 -19.55 0.79 11.45
CA TYR A 126 -20.77 0.01 11.23
C TYR A 126 -22.04 0.68 11.78
N ASN A 127 -23.15 0.67 11.05
CA ASN A 127 -24.42 1.23 11.53
C ASN A 127 -25.18 0.26 12.43
N TYR A 128 -24.50 -0.28 13.45
CA TYR A 128 -25.07 -1.15 14.47
C TYR A 128 -26.22 -0.45 15.21
N THR A 129 -27.33 -1.16 15.39
CA THR A 129 -28.54 -0.60 16.02
C THR A 129 -28.73 -1.13 17.44
N ASN A 130 -28.90 -2.44 17.59
CA ASN A 130 -29.08 -3.14 18.85
C ASN A 130 -28.73 -4.63 18.70
N GLU A 131 -28.55 -5.30 19.83
CA GLU A 131 -28.06 -6.68 19.89
C GLU A 131 -29.07 -7.70 19.33
N GLN A 132 -30.39 -7.46 19.50
CA GLN A 132 -31.40 -8.38 18.99
C GLN A 132 -31.44 -8.40 17.46
N ASP A 133 -31.34 -7.23 16.82
CA ASP A 133 -31.21 -7.13 15.36
C ASP A 133 -29.92 -7.78 14.87
N TRP A 134 -28.80 -7.55 15.57
CA TRP A 134 -27.52 -8.17 15.27
C TRP A 134 -27.58 -9.70 15.32
N LEU A 135 -28.08 -10.30 16.41
CA LEU A 135 -28.16 -11.76 16.53
C LEU A 135 -29.09 -12.37 15.46
N LYS A 136 -30.20 -11.71 15.11
CA LYS A 136 -31.05 -12.16 13.99
C LYS A 136 -30.32 -12.15 12.64
N ARG A 137 -29.43 -11.18 12.41
CA ARG A 137 -28.58 -11.13 11.22
C ARG A 137 -27.54 -12.25 11.24
N VAL A 138 -26.94 -12.52 12.41
CA VAL A 138 -26.04 -13.66 12.62
C VAL A 138 -26.73 -14.97 12.29
N ASP A 139 -27.96 -15.19 12.78
CA ASP A 139 -28.77 -16.38 12.46
C ASP A 139 -28.90 -16.59 10.96
N THR A 140 -29.24 -15.51 10.25
CA THR A 140 -29.45 -15.51 8.81
C THR A 140 -28.15 -15.83 8.07
N MET A 141 -27.05 -15.15 8.42
CA MET A 141 -25.73 -15.33 7.80
C MET A 141 -25.19 -16.73 8.01
N VAL A 142 -25.17 -17.24 9.24
CA VAL A 142 -24.63 -18.56 9.58
C VAL A 142 -25.44 -19.65 8.91
N THR A 143 -26.78 -19.60 9.00
CA THR A 143 -27.67 -20.58 8.36
C THR A 143 -27.48 -20.59 6.84
N SER A 144 -27.41 -19.42 6.21
CA SER A 144 -27.21 -19.28 4.77
C SER A 144 -25.85 -19.82 4.32
N ALA A 145 -24.77 -19.48 5.04
CA ALA A 145 -23.42 -19.94 4.71
C ALA A 145 -23.31 -21.48 4.75
N LYS A 146 -23.82 -22.09 5.83
CA LYS A 146 -23.84 -23.55 5.99
C LYS A 146 -24.65 -24.26 4.92
N LYS A 147 -25.78 -23.67 4.51
CA LYS A 147 -26.61 -24.20 3.44
C LYS A 147 -25.95 -24.07 2.07
N SER A 148 -25.22 -22.97 1.85
CA SER A 148 -24.65 -22.64 0.55
C SER A 148 -23.39 -23.46 0.24
N ASN A 149 -22.40 -23.45 1.13
CA ASN A 149 -21.13 -24.15 0.90
C ASN A 149 -20.37 -24.34 2.23
N PRO A 150 -20.75 -25.32 3.07
CA PRO A 150 -20.13 -25.51 4.38
C PRO A 150 -18.64 -25.89 4.26
N ASP A 151 -18.24 -26.54 3.17
CA ASP A 151 -16.86 -26.94 2.94
C ASP A 151 -15.95 -25.75 2.64
N ALA A 152 -16.46 -24.61 2.17
CA ALA A 152 -15.63 -23.42 1.98
C ALA A 152 -15.32 -22.70 3.29
N ILE A 153 -16.01 -22.99 4.39
CA ILE A 153 -15.92 -22.20 5.63
C ILE A 153 -14.61 -22.52 6.37
N TYR A 154 -13.78 -21.50 6.58
CA TYR A 154 -12.66 -21.57 7.54
C TYR A 154 -13.17 -21.36 8.96
N GLY A 155 -13.97 -20.31 9.16
CA GLY A 155 -14.54 -19.91 10.44
C GLY A 155 -15.31 -18.59 10.31
N TYR A 156 -15.97 -18.18 11.40
CA TYR A 156 -16.72 -16.93 11.47
C TYR A 156 -15.94 -15.89 12.27
N GLU A 157 -15.61 -14.77 11.63
CA GLU A 157 -15.12 -13.58 12.31
C GLU A 157 -16.32 -12.82 12.88
N LEU A 158 -16.41 -12.79 14.21
CA LEU A 158 -17.60 -12.27 14.88
C LEU A 158 -17.73 -10.75 14.76
N TRP A 159 -16.59 -10.05 14.71
CA TRP A 159 -16.56 -8.62 14.59
C TRP A 159 -15.24 -8.13 14.00
N ASN A 160 -15.28 -6.98 13.32
CA ASN A 160 -14.10 -6.34 12.76
C ASN A 160 -13.75 -5.04 13.50
N GLU A 161 -12.48 -4.89 13.88
CA GLU A 161 -11.92 -3.72 14.56
C GLU A 161 -12.74 -3.19 15.75
N PRO A 162 -13.09 -4.02 16.76
CA PRO A 162 -13.88 -3.56 17.90
C PRO A 162 -13.17 -2.46 18.72
N ASN A 163 -11.85 -2.41 18.71
CA ASN A 163 -11.05 -1.35 19.31
C ASN A 163 -11.11 0.00 18.56
N GLY A 164 -11.54 0.00 17.29
CA GLY A 164 -11.85 1.19 16.51
C GLY A 164 -13.34 1.56 16.52
N THR A 165 -14.21 0.56 16.57
CA THR A 165 -15.66 0.72 16.38
C THR A 165 -16.47 0.77 17.68
N TRP A 166 -16.03 0.11 18.77
CA TRP A 166 -16.62 0.21 20.13
C TRP A 166 -15.81 1.14 21.06
N GLN A 167 -15.64 2.40 20.67
CA GLN A 167 -14.91 3.39 21.51
C GLN A 167 -15.79 4.05 22.58
N GLY A 168 -15.25 4.19 23.80
CA GLY A 168 -15.84 4.97 24.89
C GLY A 168 -14.94 5.05 26.13
N GLN A 169 -15.51 5.25 27.33
CA GLN A 169 -14.83 5.91 28.48
C GLN A 169 -13.41 5.42 28.83
N ASN A 170 -13.09 4.14 28.58
CA ASN A 170 -11.77 3.55 28.88
C ASN A 170 -11.04 2.95 27.64
N GLY A 171 -11.60 3.07 26.43
CA GLY A 171 -10.96 2.56 25.20
C GLY A 171 -10.92 1.03 25.05
N ILE A 172 -11.67 0.28 25.85
CA ILE A 172 -11.73 -1.19 25.84
C ILE A 172 -13.18 -1.62 25.67
N GLY A 173 -13.69 -1.58 24.43
CA GLY A 173 -14.95 -2.25 24.06
C GLY A 173 -16.25 -1.66 24.62
N LYS A 174 -16.23 -0.52 25.31
CA LYS A 174 -17.45 0.14 25.82
C LYS A 174 -17.69 1.42 25.05
N GLY A 175 -18.74 1.46 24.23
CA GLY A 175 -19.05 2.61 23.39
C GLY A 175 -20.53 2.95 23.33
N SER A 176 -20.93 3.77 22.36
CA SER A 176 -22.34 4.15 22.14
C SER A 176 -23.24 2.96 21.79
N TRP A 177 -22.67 1.85 21.34
CA TRP A 177 -23.39 0.60 21.01
C TRP A 177 -23.47 -0.39 22.19
N GLY A 178 -23.00 0.01 23.37
CA GLY A 178 -23.01 -0.82 24.57
C GLY A 178 -21.66 -1.47 24.85
N ASP A 179 -21.71 -2.63 25.52
CA ASP A 179 -20.56 -3.39 25.97
C ASP A 179 -20.22 -4.50 24.96
N PHE A 180 -19.08 -4.38 24.29
CA PHE A 180 -18.60 -5.34 23.30
C PHE A 180 -18.40 -6.73 23.91
N ASP A 181 -18.00 -6.82 25.18
CA ASP A 181 -17.78 -8.12 25.84
C ASP A 181 -19.08 -8.94 25.83
N LYS A 182 -20.23 -8.29 26.02
CA LYS A 182 -21.55 -8.93 25.98
C LYS A 182 -21.90 -9.36 24.55
N VAL A 183 -21.74 -8.45 23.59
CA VAL A 183 -22.01 -8.73 22.16
C VAL A 183 -21.16 -9.91 21.68
N TRP A 184 -19.87 -9.94 22.02
CA TRP A 184 -18.98 -11.07 21.72
C TRP A 184 -19.51 -12.39 22.28
N GLN A 185 -19.83 -12.41 23.58
CA GLN A 185 -20.28 -13.63 24.27
C GLN A 185 -21.57 -14.18 23.67
N ASP A 186 -22.53 -13.31 23.38
CA ASP A 186 -23.83 -13.73 22.89
C ASP A 186 -23.77 -14.12 21.40
N THR A 187 -22.96 -13.41 20.61
CA THR A 187 -22.69 -13.81 19.21
C THR A 187 -21.99 -15.16 19.16
N TYR A 188 -20.98 -15.40 20.00
CA TYR A 188 -20.29 -16.69 20.08
C TYR A 188 -21.27 -17.83 20.36
N LYS A 189 -22.14 -17.67 21.37
CA LYS A 189 -23.14 -18.68 21.74
C LYS A 189 -24.15 -18.91 20.63
N GLU A 190 -24.60 -17.85 19.95
CA GLU A 190 -25.56 -17.98 18.85
C GLU A 190 -24.95 -18.72 17.66
N VAL A 191 -23.71 -18.38 17.27
CA VAL A 191 -23.00 -19.12 16.21
C VAL A 191 -22.82 -20.59 16.61
N LYS A 192 -22.36 -20.90 17.83
CA LYS A 192 -22.18 -22.29 18.29
C LYS A 192 -23.50 -23.06 18.44
N LYS A 193 -24.62 -22.39 18.70
CA LYS A 193 -25.95 -23.00 18.71
C LYS A 193 -26.38 -23.44 17.31
N LEU A 194 -26.09 -22.64 16.29
CA LEU A 194 -26.42 -22.93 14.89
C LEU A 194 -25.41 -23.88 14.25
N ASP A 195 -24.15 -23.81 14.67
CA ASP A 195 -23.05 -24.64 14.22
C ASP A 195 -22.09 -24.98 15.37
N PRO A 196 -22.32 -26.11 16.05
CA PRO A 196 -21.47 -26.53 17.17
C PRO A 196 -19.99 -26.71 16.80
N ASN A 197 -19.70 -26.98 15.52
CA ASN A 197 -18.35 -27.23 15.01
C ASN A 197 -17.69 -25.99 14.38
N ALA A 198 -18.40 -24.86 14.27
CA ALA A 198 -17.87 -23.66 13.66
C ALA A 198 -16.61 -23.17 14.39
N LYS A 199 -15.52 -22.91 13.66
CA LYS A 199 -14.40 -22.15 14.21
C LYS A 199 -14.79 -20.69 14.37
N ILE A 200 -14.40 -20.10 15.48
CA ILE A 200 -14.58 -18.67 15.76
C ILE A 200 -13.24 -17.94 15.60
N VAL A 201 -13.25 -16.87 14.81
CA VAL A 201 -12.09 -16.00 14.56
C VAL A 201 -12.33 -14.66 15.28
N GLY A 202 -11.31 -14.15 15.99
CA GLY A 202 -11.38 -12.81 16.58
C GLY A 202 -10.33 -12.54 17.64
N PRO A 203 -10.32 -11.35 18.26
CA PRO A 203 -11.33 -10.30 18.15
C PRO A 203 -11.11 -9.34 16.96
N SER A 204 -10.12 -9.61 16.10
CA SER A 204 -9.80 -8.83 14.90
C SER A 204 -9.53 -7.36 15.20
N LEU A 205 -8.58 -7.12 16.11
CA LEU A 205 -8.17 -5.76 16.45
C LEU A 205 -7.55 -5.08 15.23
N ASN A 206 -7.77 -3.78 15.06
CA ASN A 206 -7.12 -2.99 14.00
C ASN A 206 -5.59 -2.86 14.12
N SER A 207 -4.99 -3.46 15.15
CA SER A 207 -3.55 -3.50 15.42
C SER A 207 -3.31 -4.32 16.69
N TRP A 208 -2.10 -4.86 16.86
CA TRP A 208 -1.72 -5.46 18.13
C TRP A 208 -1.79 -4.42 19.28
N GLN A 209 -2.71 -4.64 20.21
CA GLN A 209 -2.87 -3.79 21.40
C GLN A 209 -2.85 -4.66 22.67
N PRO A 210 -1.70 -4.76 23.36
CA PRO A 210 -1.51 -5.69 24.48
C PRO A 210 -2.58 -5.59 25.57
N LYS A 211 -2.98 -4.35 25.93
CA LYS A 211 -4.01 -4.11 26.96
C LYS A 211 -5.38 -4.61 26.53
N TRP A 212 -5.73 -4.41 25.26
CA TRP A 212 -7.01 -4.83 24.70
C TRP A 212 -7.05 -6.35 24.60
N MET A 213 -5.99 -6.98 24.08
CA MET A 213 -5.86 -8.43 23.98
C MET A 213 -5.88 -9.11 25.37
N THR A 214 -5.20 -8.53 26.37
CA THR A 214 -5.21 -9.04 27.75
C THR A 214 -6.62 -9.02 28.34
N HIS A 215 -7.33 -7.90 28.19
CA HIS A 215 -8.72 -7.78 28.64
C HIS A 215 -9.61 -8.81 27.94
N PHE A 216 -9.54 -8.86 26.61
CA PHE A 216 -10.36 -9.74 25.79
C PHE A 216 -10.15 -11.22 26.14
N LEU A 217 -8.91 -11.70 26.22
CA LEU A 217 -8.65 -13.11 26.55
C LEU A 217 -9.04 -13.47 27.97
N THR A 218 -8.89 -12.53 28.91
CA THR A 218 -9.38 -12.72 30.29
C THR A 218 -10.90 -12.86 30.31
N MET A 219 -11.61 -11.96 29.62
CA MET A 219 -13.06 -12.00 29.50
C MET A 219 -13.51 -13.30 28.83
N ALA A 220 -12.99 -13.60 27.65
CA ALA A 220 -13.39 -14.73 26.84
C ALA A 220 -13.09 -16.08 27.53
N LYS A 221 -12.00 -16.17 28.30
CA LYS A 221 -11.75 -17.33 29.16
C LYS A 221 -12.82 -17.48 30.24
N ASN A 222 -13.11 -16.41 30.97
CA ASN A 222 -14.05 -16.44 32.10
C ASN A 222 -15.50 -16.72 31.67
N SER A 223 -15.87 -16.37 30.44
CA SER A 223 -17.19 -16.63 29.87
C SER A 223 -17.28 -17.89 29.00
N ASN A 224 -16.20 -18.68 28.87
CA ASN A 224 -16.11 -19.85 27.97
C ASN A 224 -16.41 -19.53 26.49
N THR A 225 -15.92 -18.39 26.02
CA THR A 225 -16.12 -17.87 24.66
C THR A 225 -14.80 -17.50 24.00
N LEU A 226 -13.72 -18.25 24.31
CA LEU A 226 -12.42 -18.09 23.65
C LEU A 226 -12.58 -18.38 22.14
N PRO A 227 -12.02 -17.53 21.26
CA PRO A 227 -11.99 -17.87 19.84
C PRO A 227 -11.09 -19.10 19.61
N ASP A 228 -11.40 -19.83 18.54
CA ASP A 228 -10.59 -20.94 18.07
C ASP A 228 -9.30 -20.43 17.40
N VAL A 229 -9.38 -19.24 16.77
CA VAL A 229 -8.27 -18.56 16.09
C VAL A 229 -8.20 -17.09 16.52
N ILE A 230 -7.05 -16.67 17.02
CA ILE A 230 -6.81 -15.29 17.46
C ILE A 230 -6.50 -14.42 16.25
N SER A 231 -7.16 -13.26 16.15
CA SER A 231 -6.99 -12.34 15.03
C SER A 231 -6.71 -10.88 15.44
N TRP A 232 -5.84 -10.23 14.67
CA TRP A 232 -5.61 -8.79 14.62
C TRP A 232 -4.98 -8.40 13.26
N HIS A 233 -5.00 -7.10 12.94
CA HIS A 233 -4.48 -6.56 11.68
C HIS A 233 -3.02 -6.13 11.82
N GLN A 234 -2.21 -6.33 10.78
CA GLN A 234 -0.77 -6.11 10.81
C GLN A 234 -0.28 -5.08 9.79
N TRP A 235 0.18 -3.93 10.29
CA TRP A 235 0.69 -2.82 9.46
C TRP A 235 2.21 -2.68 9.42
N GLY A 236 2.94 -3.60 10.05
CA GLY A 236 4.40 -3.60 10.01
C GLY A 236 4.97 -4.99 10.21
N ALA A 237 5.53 -5.57 9.15
CA ALA A 237 6.02 -6.95 9.13
C ALA A 237 6.97 -7.28 10.29
N ALA A 238 7.96 -6.41 10.55
CA ALA A 238 9.03 -6.69 11.50
C ALA A 238 8.57 -6.81 12.97
N ALA A 239 7.40 -6.25 13.31
CA ALA A 239 6.87 -6.31 14.66
C ALA A 239 6.19 -7.65 14.97
N PHE A 240 5.74 -8.38 13.94
CA PHE A 240 4.86 -9.53 14.09
C PHE A 240 5.45 -10.67 14.95
N PRO A 241 6.72 -11.12 14.77
CA PRO A 241 7.25 -12.22 15.58
C PRO A 241 7.23 -11.94 17.09
N GLN A 242 7.52 -10.70 17.48
CA GLN A 242 7.49 -10.27 18.88
C GLN A 242 6.06 -10.22 19.43
N GLN A 243 5.09 -9.85 18.59
CA GLN A 243 3.67 -9.80 18.96
C GLN A 243 3.10 -11.22 19.12
N ALA A 244 3.45 -12.15 18.23
CA ALA A 244 3.09 -13.57 18.36
C ALA A 244 3.69 -14.20 19.64
N ALA A 245 4.96 -13.91 19.95
CA ALA A 245 5.59 -14.35 21.21
C ALA A 245 4.91 -13.74 22.45
N ALA A 246 4.46 -12.48 22.36
CA ALA A 246 3.72 -11.81 23.42
C ALA A 246 2.32 -12.44 23.63
N LEU A 247 1.63 -12.82 22.55
CA LEU A 247 0.37 -13.57 22.63
C LEU A 247 0.59 -14.91 23.34
N LYS A 248 1.58 -15.70 22.91
CA LYS A 248 1.90 -17.00 23.52
C LYS A 248 2.19 -16.88 25.02
N SER A 249 2.93 -15.84 25.41
CA SER A 249 3.22 -15.54 26.82
C SER A 249 1.96 -15.16 27.61
N LEU A 250 1.08 -14.36 27.00
CA LEU A 250 -0.20 -13.97 27.58
C LEU A 250 -1.13 -15.19 27.75
N GLU A 251 -1.26 -16.03 26.74
CA GLU A 251 -2.03 -17.27 26.80
C GLU A 251 -1.54 -18.18 27.94
N ALA A 252 -0.22 -18.40 28.03
CA ALA A 252 0.37 -19.16 29.12
C ALA A 252 0.06 -18.55 30.51
N SER A 253 0.18 -17.23 30.65
CA SER A 253 -0.12 -16.52 31.91
C SER A 253 -1.60 -16.63 32.33
N LEU A 254 -2.49 -16.77 31.35
CA LEU A 254 -3.92 -16.95 31.57
C LEU A 254 -4.32 -18.44 31.62
N GLY A 255 -3.39 -19.39 31.47
CA GLY A 255 -3.71 -20.82 31.40
C GLY A 255 -4.58 -21.18 30.19
N ILE A 256 -4.41 -20.48 29.07
CA ILE A 256 -5.06 -20.75 27.79
C ILE A 256 -4.11 -21.61 26.96
N SER A 257 -4.60 -22.72 26.40
CA SER A 257 -3.83 -23.50 25.43
C SER A 257 -3.54 -22.65 24.19
N PRO A 258 -2.32 -22.68 23.62
CA PRO A 258 -1.95 -21.85 22.48
C PRO A 258 -2.98 -21.91 21.35
N ARG A 259 -3.46 -20.75 20.90
CA ARG A 259 -4.37 -20.63 19.76
C ARG A 259 -3.59 -20.38 18.48
N LYS A 260 -4.16 -20.81 17.37
CA LYS A 260 -3.67 -20.41 16.04
C LYS A 260 -3.91 -18.91 15.85
N ILE A 261 -3.04 -18.30 15.05
CA ILE A 261 -3.13 -16.88 14.70
C ILE A 261 -3.61 -16.78 13.25
N SER A 262 -4.56 -15.87 13.00
CA SER A 262 -4.87 -15.40 11.66
C SER A 262 -4.66 -13.89 11.60
N ILE A 263 -3.85 -13.42 10.66
CA ILE A 263 -3.73 -11.99 10.37
C ILE A 263 -4.62 -11.69 9.17
N ASN A 264 -5.92 -11.51 9.41
CA ASN A 264 -6.92 -11.39 8.35
C ASN A 264 -6.93 -10.03 7.63
N GLU A 265 -6.02 -9.13 7.98
CA GLU A 265 -5.63 -7.95 7.20
C GLU A 265 -4.14 -7.65 7.46
N TYR A 266 -3.32 -7.56 6.40
CA TYR A 266 -1.96 -7.04 6.50
C TYR A 266 -1.51 -6.23 5.30
N GLY A 267 -0.49 -5.40 5.53
CA GLY A 267 0.05 -4.48 4.53
C GLY A 267 -0.59 -3.11 4.63
N SER A 268 0.21 -2.09 4.90
CA SER A 268 -0.28 -0.71 4.86
C SER A 268 -0.54 -0.26 3.42
N GLU A 269 -1.36 0.79 3.27
CA GLU A 269 -1.80 1.32 1.97
C GLU A 269 -0.64 1.59 0.99
N GLN A 270 0.51 2.10 1.48
CA GLN A 270 1.69 2.40 0.65
C GLN A 270 2.70 1.24 0.52
N GLU A 271 2.44 0.11 1.18
CA GLU A 271 3.22 -1.13 1.06
C GLU A 271 2.54 -2.16 0.18
N LEU A 272 1.20 -2.17 0.16
CA LEU A 272 0.40 -3.22 -0.46
C LEU A 272 0.80 -3.45 -1.92
N ALA A 273 0.97 -4.73 -2.26
CA ALA A 273 1.42 -5.22 -3.55
C ALA A 273 2.84 -4.83 -3.99
N VAL A 274 3.55 -3.93 -3.30
CA VAL A 274 4.95 -3.60 -3.62
C VAL A 274 5.85 -4.80 -3.29
N PRO A 275 6.47 -5.48 -4.28
CA PRO A 275 7.19 -6.74 -4.06
C PRO A 275 8.24 -6.66 -2.95
N GLY A 276 9.07 -5.62 -2.98
CA GLY A 276 10.12 -5.40 -2.00
C GLY A 276 9.61 -5.10 -0.59
N GLN A 277 8.35 -4.67 -0.42
CA GLN A 277 7.71 -4.51 0.90
C GLN A 277 7.02 -5.81 1.34
N MET A 278 6.33 -6.48 0.43
CA MET A 278 5.55 -7.69 0.72
C MET A 278 6.42 -8.87 1.15
N ILE A 279 7.64 -8.99 0.63
CA ILE A 279 8.58 -10.03 1.06
C ILE A 279 8.91 -9.98 2.56
N HIS A 280 8.87 -8.80 3.19
CA HIS A 280 9.05 -8.69 4.64
C HIS A 280 7.93 -9.39 5.42
N TYR A 281 6.69 -9.25 4.95
CA TYR A 281 5.53 -9.91 5.58
C TYR A 281 5.65 -11.42 5.42
N VAL A 282 5.88 -11.90 4.20
CA VAL A 282 6.07 -13.34 3.92
C VAL A 282 7.18 -13.94 4.80
N GLN A 283 8.33 -13.28 4.91
CA GLN A 283 9.43 -13.71 5.79
C GLN A 283 9.00 -13.83 7.25
N ASN A 284 8.37 -12.79 7.81
CA ASN A 284 8.01 -12.77 9.22
C ASN A 284 6.87 -13.76 9.53
N PHE A 285 5.98 -13.99 8.58
CA PHE A 285 4.86 -14.92 8.71
C PHE A 285 5.29 -16.38 8.62
N GLU A 286 6.18 -16.72 7.67
CA GLU A 286 6.68 -18.08 7.52
C GLU A 286 7.52 -18.53 8.72
N ASN A 287 8.29 -17.61 9.32
CA ASN A 287 9.14 -17.89 10.48
C ASN A 287 8.40 -17.98 11.84
N VAL A 288 7.07 -17.85 11.87
CA VAL A 288 6.25 -17.96 13.09
C VAL A 288 5.27 -19.14 12.97
N PRO A 289 5.58 -20.31 13.57
CA PRO A 289 4.76 -21.53 13.43
C PRO A 289 3.33 -21.42 13.97
N GLU A 290 3.07 -20.49 14.89
CA GLU A 290 1.73 -20.22 15.42
C GLU A 290 0.80 -19.55 14.40
N LEU A 291 1.35 -18.86 13.38
CA LEU A 291 0.55 -18.30 12.29
C LEU A 291 0.01 -19.42 11.41
N ASP A 292 -1.31 -19.45 11.26
CA ASP A 292 -2.02 -20.35 10.37
C ASP A 292 -2.31 -19.68 9.02
N SER A 293 -2.82 -18.46 9.02
CA SER A 293 -3.23 -17.75 7.81
C SER A 293 -3.00 -16.25 7.92
N ALA A 294 -2.83 -15.60 6.77
CA ALA A 294 -2.82 -14.16 6.67
C ALA A 294 -3.39 -13.73 5.33
N ASP A 295 -4.22 -12.68 5.37
CA ASP A 295 -4.92 -12.13 4.23
C ASP A 295 -4.46 -10.68 4.01
N LEU A 296 -4.06 -10.37 2.77
CA LEU A 296 -3.74 -9.00 2.35
C LEU A 296 -4.90 -8.04 2.68
N ALA A 297 -4.57 -6.79 2.98
CA ALA A 297 -5.54 -5.78 3.37
C ALA A 297 -6.22 -5.10 2.18
N PHE A 298 -7.48 -4.71 2.39
CA PHE A 298 -8.33 -4.08 1.38
C PHE A 298 -8.36 -2.55 1.48
N TRP A 299 -7.59 -1.86 0.66
CA TRP A 299 -7.52 -0.38 0.66
C TRP A 299 -8.22 0.30 -0.52
N PHE A 300 -8.57 -0.45 -1.57
CA PHE A 300 -9.00 0.09 -2.86
C PHE A 300 -10.24 -0.65 -3.38
N ASP A 301 -10.13 -1.38 -4.50
CA ASP A 301 -11.28 -1.96 -5.18
C ASP A 301 -11.39 -3.48 -5.09
N TYR A 302 -12.62 -3.98 -5.04
CA TYR A 302 -12.91 -5.40 -4.89
C TYR A 302 -12.35 -6.26 -6.02
N GLY A 303 -12.08 -7.54 -5.72
CA GLY A 303 -11.87 -8.51 -6.79
C GLY A 303 -10.55 -8.35 -7.54
N ARG A 304 -9.55 -7.73 -6.89
CA ARG A 304 -8.23 -7.47 -7.47
C ARG A 304 -7.12 -8.24 -6.76
N MET A 305 -7.50 -9.24 -5.93
CA MET A 305 -6.58 -9.90 -5.01
C MET A 305 -5.74 -8.85 -4.27
N ASP A 306 -6.41 -7.90 -3.62
CA ASP A 306 -5.77 -6.89 -2.78
C ASP A 306 -4.61 -6.16 -3.48
N ASN A 307 -4.91 -5.61 -4.66
CA ASN A 307 -3.98 -4.92 -5.55
C ASN A 307 -2.86 -5.75 -6.16
N LEU A 308 -2.88 -7.07 -6.10
CA LEU A 308 -1.98 -7.88 -6.93
C LEU A 308 -2.39 -7.81 -8.43
N LEU A 309 -3.65 -7.48 -8.71
CA LEU A 309 -4.17 -7.32 -10.08
C LEU A 309 -4.55 -5.87 -10.39
N THR A 310 -4.25 -5.43 -11.61
CA THR A 310 -4.71 -4.12 -12.13
C THR A 310 -6.23 -4.09 -12.34
N ASP A 311 -6.75 -2.94 -12.77
CA ASP A 311 -8.19 -2.67 -12.90
C ASP A 311 -8.73 -3.32 -14.16
N GLN A 312 -7.81 -3.70 -15.06
CA GLN A 312 -8.04 -4.58 -16.20
C GLN A 312 -7.71 -6.05 -15.89
N GLN A 313 -7.61 -6.43 -14.61
CA GLN A 313 -7.39 -7.81 -14.17
C GLN A 313 -6.09 -8.43 -14.71
N LYS A 314 -5.02 -7.63 -14.82
CA LYS A 314 -3.70 -8.09 -15.22
C LYS A 314 -2.76 -8.20 -14.01
N PRO A 315 -1.85 -9.19 -13.97
CA PRO A 315 -0.77 -9.22 -12.98
C PRO A 315 0.05 -7.92 -12.96
N ASN A 316 0.38 -7.43 -11.77
CA ASN A 316 1.46 -6.45 -11.57
C ASN A 316 2.68 -7.11 -10.89
N GLY A 317 3.68 -6.32 -10.50
CA GLY A 317 4.88 -6.85 -9.87
C GLY A 317 4.61 -7.66 -8.58
N GLY A 318 3.63 -7.21 -7.79
CA GLY A 318 3.22 -7.89 -6.56
C GLY A 318 2.69 -9.29 -6.83
N TYR A 319 1.84 -9.44 -7.86
CA TYR A 319 1.31 -10.74 -8.26
C TYR A 319 2.43 -11.76 -8.47
N TRP A 320 3.49 -11.37 -9.18
CA TRP A 320 4.58 -12.28 -9.49
C TRP A 320 5.41 -12.68 -8.26
N LEU A 321 5.54 -11.81 -7.25
CA LEU A 321 6.13 -12.20 -5.96
C LEU A 321 5.30 -13.31 -5.30
N TYR A 322 3.97 -13.13 -5.23
CA TYR A 322 3.06 -14.13 -4.65
C TYR A 322 2.92 -15.38 -5.53
N LYS A 323 3.11 -15.27 -6.84
CA LYS A 323 3.20 -16.40 -7.78
C LYS A 323 4.43 -17.24 -7.45
N TRP A 324 5.60 -16.63 -7.32
CA TRP A 324 6.83 -17.32 -6.93
C TRP A 324 6.69 -18.00 -5.57
N TYR A 325 6.07 -17.32 -4.61
CA TYR A 325 5.79 -17.89 -3.30
C TYR A 325 4.82 -19.07 -3.40
N GLY A 326 3.73 -18.94 -4.16
CA GLY A 326 2.78 -20.02 -4.44
C GLY A 326 3.41 -21.22 -5.17
N ASP A 327 4.45 -21.00 -5.98
CA ASP A 327 5.20 -22.06 -6.67
C ASP A 327 6.19 -22.79 -5.74
N MET A 328 6.47 -22.26 -4.55
CA MET A 328 7.33 -22.95 -3.57
C MET A 328 6.70 -24.26 -3.10
N SER A 329 7.50 -25.32 -3.07
CA SER A 329 7.11 -26.68 -2.64
C SER A 329 8.24 -27.35 -1.84
N GLY A 330 7.94 -28.45 -1.15
CA GLY A 330 8.89 -29.05 -0.19
C GLY A 330 8.98 -28.22 1.08
N GLN A 331 10.14 -28.18 1.74
CA GLN A 331 10.30 -27.49 3.02
C GLN A 331 10.59 -25.99 2.82
N MET A 332 10.22 -25.17 3.81
CA MET A 332 10.70 -23.79 3.92
C MET A 332 12.03 -23.77 4.67
N ASP A 333 13.06 -23.18 4.09
CA ASP A 333 14.43 -23.17 4.60
C ASP A 333 14.71 -21.94 5.48
N LYS A 334 15.67 -22.09 6.39
CA LYS A 334 16.13 -20.98 7.24
C LYS A 334 16.96 -19.98 6.43
N THR A 335 16.63 -18.69 6.55
CA THR A 335 17.38 -17.56 5.97
C THR A 335 18.00 -16.68 7.05
N SER A 336 19.13 -16.04 6.76
CA SER A 336 19.84 -15.15 7.72
C SER A 336 19.09 -13.83 8.00
N THR A 337 18.32 -13.35 7.02
CA THR A 337 17.59 -12.07 7.03
C THR A 337 16.51 -11.99 8.11
N PHE A 338 15.93 -13.11 8.53
CA PHE A 338 14.96 -13.12 9.62
C PHE A 338 15.57 -12.70 10.96
N SER A 339 16.82 -13.11 11.24
CA SER A 339 17.48 -12.82 12.52
C SER A 339 17.79 -11.33 12.73
N THR A 340 18.09 -10.61 11.64
CA THR A 340 18.34 -9.17 11.67
C THR A 340 17.06 -8.36 11.46
N ASN A 341 16.10 -8.92 10.72
CA ASN A 341 14.83 -8.30 10.34
C ASN A 341 15.04 -6.86 9.79
N GLY A 342 16.07 -6.72 8.96
CA GLY A 342 16.58 -5.45 8.42
C GLY A 342 15.79 -4.93 7.21
N ASN A 343 16.44 -4.10 6.40
CA ASN A 343 15.88 -3.60 5.13
C ASN A 343 15.83 -4.67 4.04
N LEU A 344 16.71 -5.68 4.10
CA LEU A 344 16.70 -6.81 3.18
C LEU A 344 15.95 -7.97 3.83
N ALA A 345 14.96 -8.51 3.13
CA ALA A 345 14.22 -9.70 3.54
C ALA A 345 14.30 -10.81 2.49
N SER A 346 14.17 -12.05 2.94
CA SER A 346 14.10 -13.22 2.08
C SER A 346 13.37 -14.40 2.71
N VAL A 347 12.80 -15.25 1.84
CA VAL A 347 12.35 -16.61 2.16
C VAL A 347 12.94 -17.58 1.15
N ALA A 348 13.11 -18.83 1.56
CA ALA A 348 13.63 -19.88 0.71
C ALA A 348 12.86 -21.19 0.90
N ASN A 349 12.84 -22.02 -0.12
CA ASN A 349 12.33 -23.38 -0.06
C ASN A 349 13.25 -24.33 -0.82
N THR A 350 13.27 -25.59 -0.40
CA THR A 350 13.93 -26.69 -1.12
C THR A 350 12.90 -27.80 -1.37
N THR A 351 12.81 -28.24 -2.62
CA THR A 351 11.88 -29.29 -3.05
C THR A 351 12.18 -30.61 -2.35
N SER A 352 11.16 -31.45 -2.14
CA SER A 352 11.31 -32.72 -1.40
C SER A 352 12.30 -33.70 -2.03
N ASP A 353 12.50 -33.63 -3.34
CA ASP A 353 13.50 -34.42 -4.08
C ASP A 353 14.91 -33.82 -4.05
N LYS A 354 15.05 -32.64 -3.43
CA LYS A 354 16.27 -31.84 -3.27
C LYS A 354 16.91 -31.40 -4.59
N THR A 355 16.15 -31.32 -5.67
CA THR A 355 16.67 -30.90 -6.97
C THR A 355 16.54 -29.40 -7.20
N GLN A 356 15.70 -28.69 -6.44
CA GLN A 356 15.55 -27.25 -6.59
C GLN A 356 15.54 -26.54 -5.24
N THR A 357 16.30 -25.45 -5.14
CA THR A 357 16.16 -24.44 -4.08
C THR A 357 15.79 -23.11 -4.70
N SER A 358 14.74 -22.46 -4.21
CA SER A 358 14.32 -21.13 -4.64
C SER A 358 14.42 -20.15 -3.48
N VAL A 359 14.92 -18.94 -3.73
CA VAL A 359 15.09 -17.87 -2.76
C VAL A 359 14.44 -16.61 -3.29
N ILE A 360 13.38 -16.14 -2.64
CA ILE A 360 12.75 -14.84 -2.94
C ILE A 360 13.33 -13.80 -1.99
N LEU A 361 13.72 -12.64 -2.51
CA LEU A 361 14.37 -11.57 -1.74
C LEU A 361 13.98 -10.17 -2.25
N GLY A 362 14.12 -9.15 -1.39
CA GLY A 362 13.85 -7.75 -1.75
C GLY A 362 13.92 -6.78 -0.57
N GLY A 363 13.60 -5.51 -0.82
CA GLY A 363 13.48 -4.46 0.20
C GLY A 363 14.64 -3.46 0.27
N THR A 364 15.75 -3.72 -0.43
CA THR A 364 16.90 -2.79 -0.50
C THR A 364 17.37 -2.57 -1.94
N SER A 365 17.94 -1.39 -2.19
CA SER A 365 18.68 -1.14 -3.43
C SER A 365 20.16 -1.56 -3.30
N GLY A 366 20.85 -1.76 -4.42
CA GLY A 366 22.28 -2.08 -4.45
C GLY A 366 22.56 -3.54 -4.85
N SER A 367 23.58 -4.16 -4.28
CA SER A 367 23.95 -5.55 -4.59
C SER A 367 24.03 -6.41 -3.33
N THR A 368 23.73 -7.70 -3.48
CA THR A 368 23.84 -8.72 -2.43
C THR A 368 24.44 -10.01 -3.02
N THR A 369 24.74 -10.98 -2.15
CA THR A 369 25.11 -12.34 -2.54
C THR A 369 24.25 -13.32 -1.76
N VAL A 370 23.59 -14.22 -2.46
CA VAL A 370 22.82 -15.33 -1.89
C VAL A 370 23.74 -16.55 -1.82
N SER A 371 24.08 -16.98 -0.61
CA SER A 371 24.83 -18.20 -0.33
C SER A 371 23.86 -19.29 0.09
N VAL A 372 23.67 -20.30 -0.76
CA VAL A 372 22.81 -21.46 -0.46
C VAL A 372 23.70 -22.59 0.00
N ASN A 373 23.47 -23.10 1.21
CA ASN A 373 24.26 -24.15 1.83
C ASN A 373 23.40 -25.37 2.18
N GLY A 374 24.03 -26.54 2.24
CA GLY A 374 23.37 -27.79 2.60
C GLY A 374 22.76 -28.53 1.41
N LEU A 375 23.12 -28.14 0.19
CA LEU A 375 22.63 -28.74 -1.05
C LEU A 375 23.09 -30.20 -1.15
N ASP A 376 22.18 -31.06 -1.59
CA ASP A 376 22.50 -32.46 -1.85
C ASP A 376 23.32 -32.57 -3.14
N GLN A 377 24.64 -32.62 -2.98
CA GLN A 377 25.57 -32.66 -4.12
C GLN A 377 25.38 -33.90 -5.01
N ALA A 378 24.87 -35.01 -4.46
CA ALA A 378 24.56 -36.19 -5.27
C ALA A 378 23.36 -35.96 -6.21
N LYS A 379 22.45 -35.04 -5.84
CA LYS A 379 21.29 -34.63 -6.65
C LYS A 379 21.62 -33.48 -7.59
N LEU A 380 22.38 -32.49 -7.11
CA LEU A 380 22.67 -31.27 -7.87
C LEU A 380 23.82 -31.45 -8.87
N GLY A 381 24.78 -32.34 -8.57
CA GLY A 381 26.02 -32.50 -9.32
C GLY A 381 27.15 -31.59 -8.83
N LYS A 382 28.24 -31.53 -9.61
CA LYS A 382 29.39 -30.63 -9.34
C LYS A 382 29.13 -29.18 -9.76
N VAL A 383 28.11 -28.98 -10.59
CA VAL A 383 27.73 -27.70 -11.19
C VAL A 383 26.23 -27.54 -11.03
N ALA A 384 25.78 -26.34 -10.68
CA ALA A 384 24.37 -25.98 -10.59
C ALA A 384 24.02 -24.95 -11.66
N HIS A 385 22.84 -25.09 -12.26
CA HIS A 385 22.24 -24.04 -13.06
C HIS A 385 21.56 -23.03 -12.13
N VAL A 386 21.75 -21.74 -12.42
CA VAL A 386 21.22 -20.64 -11.64
C VAL A 386 20.49 -19.67 -12.54
N GLU A 387 19.32 -19.23 -12.09
CA GLU A 387 18.55 -18.16 -12.71
C GLU A 387 18.17 -17.11 -11.65
N VAL A 388 18.42 -15.83 -11.95
CA VAL A 388 17.98 -14.70 -11.15
C VAL A 388 16.91 -13.95 -11.93
N LYS A 389 15.71 -13.85 -11.36
CA LYS A 389 14.57 -13.13 -11.94
C LYS A 389 14.24 -11.89 -11.14
N GLU A 390 13.78 -10.86 -11.83
CA GLU A 390 13.26 -9.61 -11.26
C GLU A 390 11.76 -9.48 -11.56
N SER A 391 10.99 -9.15 -10.53
CA SER A 391 9.63 -8.66 -10.62
C SER A 391 9.65 -7.14 -10.35
N PRO A 392 9.55 -6.30 -11.40
CA PRO A 392 9.62 -4.86 -11.24
C PRO A 392 8.33 -4.27 -10.65
N TRP A 393 8.46 -3.16 -9.94
CA TRP A 393 7.31 -2.39 -9.45
C TRP A 393 7.08 -1.13 -10.28
N TYR A 394 5.97 -1.10 -11.01
CA TYR A 394 5.54 0.02 -11.84
C TYR A 394 4.28 0.72 -11.33
N GLY A 395 3.86 0.39 -10.10
CA GLY A 395 2.61 0.87 -9.48
C GLY A 395 1.45 -0.11 -9.61
N VAL A 396 0.48 0.02 -8.70
CA VAL A 396 -0.69 -0.88 -8.57
C VAL A 396 -1.40 -1.17 -9.90
N ASP A 397 -1.71 -0.13 -10.68
CA ASP A 397 -2.50 -0.25 -11.92
C ASP A 397 -1.64 -0.44 -13.18
N THR A 398 -0.34 -0.72 -13.03
CA THR A 398 0.55 -0.97 -14.17
C THR A 398 0.88 -2.45 -14.27
N ALA A 399 0.43 -3.07 -15.36
CA ALA A 399 0.65 -4.49 -15.59
C ALA A 399 2.13 -4.82 -15.77
N VAL A 400 2.50 -6.01 -15.32
CA VAL A 400 3.79 -6.66 -15.57
C VAL A 400 3.47 -8.01 -16.21
N ASP A 401 3.82 -8.17 -17.49
CA ASP A 401 3.42 -9.37 -18.24
C ASP A 401 4.11 -10.65 -17.73
N SER A 402 5.35 -10.54 -17.28
CA SER A 402 6.11 -11.61 -16.62
C SER A 402 7.35 -11.05 -15.92
N PRO A 403 7.94 -11.78 -14.96
CA PRO A 403 9.24 -11.44 -14.40
C PRO A 403 10.34 -11.61 -15.45
N LYS A 404 11.37 -10.75 -15.38
CA LYS A 404 12.49 -10.78 -16.32
C LYS A 404 13.68 -11.51 -15.71
N THR A 405 14.31 -12.41 -16.47
CA THR A 405 15.61 -12.96 -16.09
C THR A 405 16.65 -11.85 -16.21
N VAL A 406 17.37 -11.57 -15.13
CA VAL A 406 18.40 -10.51 -15.06
C VAL A 406 19.81 -11.08 -15.02
N GLU A 407 19.98 -12.32 -14.55
CA GLU A 407 21.25 -13.04 -14.56
C GLU A 407 20.98 -14.54 -14.67
N SER A 408 21.78 -15.27 -15.45
CA SER A 408 21.67 -16.73 -15.56
C SER A 408 22.99 -17.38 -15.96
N GLY A 409 23.15 -18.66 -15.65
CA GLY A 409 24.34 -19.43 -16.04
C GLY A 409 24.57 -20.63 -15.13
N THR A 410 25.83 -21.04 -15.02
CA THR A 410 26.22 -22.17 -14.17
C THR A 410 27.29 -21.77 -13.17
N VAL A 411 27.21 -22.34 -11.97
CA VAL A 411 28.14 -22.10 -10.86
C VAL A 411 28.64 -23.42 -10.28
N ASP A 412 29.87 -23.41 -9.75
CA ASP A 412 30.42 -24.59 -9.09
C ASP A 412 29.69 -24.86 -7.77
N VAL A 413 29.40 -26.14 -7.52
CA VAL A 413 28.88 -26.63 -6.23
C VAL A 413 30.07 -27.08 -5.40
N SER A 414 30.41 -26.29 -4.39
CA SER A 414 31.55 -26.55 -3.50
C SER A 414 31.07 -26.90 -2.11
N ASN A 415 31.35 -28.12 -1.64
CA ASN A 415 30.94 -28.63 -0.32
C ASN A 415 29.42 -28.48 -0.05
N GLY A 416 28.59 -28.76 -1.06
CA GLY A 416 27.13 -28.59 -0.94
C GLY A 416 26.68 -27.13 -0.86
N SER A 417 27.47 -26.19 -1.39
CA SER A 417 27.13 -24.77 -1.39
C SER A 417 27.31 -24.11 -2.76
N VAL A 418 26.48 -23.10 -3.03
CA VAL A 418 26.63 -22.16 -4.16
C VAL A 418 26.54 -20.71 -3.67
N GLN A 419 27.19 -19.80 -4.41
CA GLN A 419 27.10 -18.35 -4.18
C GLN A 419 26.61 -17.66 -5.44
N VAL A 420 25.54 -16.87 -5.30
CA VAL A 420 24.88 -16.19 -6.40
C VAL A 420 24.85 -14.68 -6.11
N PRO A 421 25.63 -13.85 -6.82
CA PRO A 421 25.45 -12.40 -6.75
C PRO A 421 24.06 -12.02 -7.27
N VAL A 422 23.47 -10.98 -6.69
CA VAL A 422 22.27 -10.31 -7.20
C VAL A 422 22.60 -8.82 -7.21
N LYS A 423 22.74 -8.26 -8.42
CA LYS A 423 23.25 -6.91 -8.64
C LYS A 423 22.13 -5.93 -8.96
N ASN A 424 22.40 -4.64 -8.78
CA ASN A 424 21.53 -3.53 -9.23
C ASN A 424 20.07 -3.65 -8.76
N MET A 425 19.87 -4.22 -7.56
CA MET A 425 18.55 -4.33 -6.96
C MET A 425 17.94 -2.95 -6.74
N LYS A 426 16.61 -2.89 -6.81
CA LYS A 426 15.79 -1.74 -6.44
C LYS A 426 14.93 -2.12 -5.25
N ALA A 427 14.86 -1.26 -4.25
CA ALA A 427 14.14 -1.53 -3.00
C ALA A 427 12.65 -1.88 -3.18
N ALA A 428 11.99 -1.39 -4.23
CA ALA A 428 10.58 -1.71 -4.51
C ALA A 428 10.37 -3.04 -5.24
N ASN A 429 11.41 -3.57 -5.90
CA ASN A 429 11.32 -4.77 -6.73
C ASN A 429 11.49 -6.03 -5.88
N GLY A 430 11.04 -7.16 -6.43
CA GLY A 430 11.26 -8.49 -5.87
C GLY A 430 12.22 -9.26 -6.77
N TYR A 431 13.05 -10.09 -6.17
CA TYR A 431 13.99 -10.94 -6.89
C TYR A 431 13.76 -12.40 -6.52
N GLN A 432 14.03 -13.31 -7.44
CA GLN A 432 14.01 -14.76 -7.20
C GLN A 432 15.31 -15.37 -7.72
N VAL A 433 16.04 -16.06 -6.86
CA VAL A 433 17.17 -16.93 -7.24
C VAL A 433 16.68 -18.36 -7.25
N VAL A 434 16.82 -19.05 -8.38
CA VAL A 434 16.48 -20.47 -8.53
C VAL A 434 17.76 -21.25 -8.82
N VAL A 435 18.03 -22.26 -7.99
CA VAL A 435 19.18 -23.18 -8.12
C VAL A 435 18.66 -24.56 -8.47
N THR A 436 19.14 -25.13 -9.57
CA THR A 436 18.76 -26.47 -10.09
C THR A 436 20.01 -27.26 -10.51
N PRO A 437 19.90 -28.58 -10.80
CA PRO A 437 21.07 -29.36 -11.23
C PRO A 437 21.61 -28.82 -12.55
N GLY A 438 22.93 -28.79 -12.72
CA GLY A 438 23.60 -28.34 -13.95
C GLY A 438 23.53 -29.35 -15.11
N GLY A 439 22.86 -30.49 -14.93
CA GLY A 439 22.78 -31.54 -15.94
C GLY A 439 24.12 -32.26 -16.16
N ASN A 440 24.50 -32.45 -17.43
CA ASN A 440 25.73 -33.15 -17.82
C ASN A 440 26.98 -32.24 -17.83
N ASP A 441 26.82 -30.98 -17.40
CA ASP A 441 27.94 -30.02 -17.38
C ASP A 441 28.98 -30.45 -16.33
N THR A 442 30.23 -30.47 -16.75
CA THR A 442 31.36 -30.91 -15.92
C THR A 442 32.22 -29.77 -15.41
N ALA A 443 31.97 -28.54 -15.89
CA ALA A 443 32.65 -27.32 -15.48
C ALA A 443 31.68 -26.13 -15.52
N ALA A 444 31.77 -25.25 -14.52
CA ALA A 444 31.01 -24.00 -14.52
C ALA A 444 31.51 -23.05 -15.61
N THR A 445 30.58 -22.37 -16.28
CA THR A 445 30.84 -21.34 -17.29
C THR A 445 30.68 -19.92 -16.75
N GLY A 446 30.19 -19.78 -15.52
CA GLY A 446 29.93 -18.52 -14.85
C GLY A 446 28.50 -18.01 -15.08
N LEU A 447 28.18 -16.92 -14.38
CA LEU A 447 26.93 -16.18 -14.55
C LEU A 447 27.10 -15.07 -15.58
N SER A 448 26.05 -14.84 -16.35
CA SER A 448 25.98 -13.75 -17.33
C SER A 448 24.74 -12.90 -17.07
N ASP A 449 24.94 -11.58 -17.05
CA ASP A 449 23.83 -10.63 -16.98
C ASP A 449 23.00 -10.72 -18.27
N ALA A 450 21.69 -10.57 -18.15
CA ALA A 450 20.81 -10.53 -19.31
C ALA A 450 21.17 -9.33 -20.20
N LYS A 451 21.31 -9.56 -21.51
CA LYS A 451 21.62 -8.48 -22.46
C LYS A 451 20.41 -7.55 -22.60
N THR A 452 20.55 -6.32 -22.15
CA THR A 452 19.62 -5.23 -22.47
C THR A 452 19.64 -4.97 -23.97
N GLN A 453 18.47 -4.95 -24.60
CA GLN A 453 18.32 -4.59 -26.00
C GLN A 453 18.14 -3.07 -26.12
N ALA A 454 18.61 -2.47 -27.22
CA ALA A 454 18.42 -1.03 -27.45
C ALA A 454 16.94 -0.62 -27.52
N THR A 455 16.06 -1.57 -27.82
CA THR A 455 14.60 -1.41 -27.85
C THR A 455 13.93 -1.51 -26.49
N ASP A 456 14.63 -1.94 -25.45
CA ASP A 456 14.06 -2.02 -24.10
C ASP A 456 13.74 -0.60 -23.60
N PRO A 457 12.53 -0.34 -23.07
CA PRO A 457 12.19 0.97 -22.55
C PRO A 457 13.13 1.39 -21.42
N ILE A 458 13.68 2.60 -21.52
CA ILE A 458 14.49 3.23 -20.48
C ILE A 458 13.53 4.00 -19.59
N ARG A 459 13.23 3.48 -18.40
CA ARG A 459 12.46 4.20 -17.39
C ARG A 459 13.39 4.84 -16.36
N VAL A 460 13.22 6.13 -16.14
CA VAL A 460 13.88 6.92 -15.12
C VAL A 460 12.82 7.41 -14.14
N GLU A 461 12.97 7.03 -12.88
CA GLU A 461 12.07 7.46 -11.81
C GLU A 461 12.34 8.93 -11.49
N ALA A 462 11.27 9.73 -11.36
CA ALA A 462 11.38 11.18 -11.19
C ALA A 462 12.07 11.53 -9.86
N GLU A 463 11.82 10.74 -8.81
CA GLU A 463 12.33 10.99 -7.47
C GLU A 463 13.84 10.71 -7.30
N ASP A 464 14.47 10.11 -8.31
CA ASP A 464 15.93 9.94 -8.38
C ASP A 464 16.62 11.14 -9.06
N GLY A 465 15.83 12.08 -9.61
CA GLY A 465 16.33 13.31 -10.21
C GLY A 465 16.78 14.37 -9.19
N ALA A 466 17.47 15.40 -9.70
CA ALA A 466 17.88 16.53 -8.88
C ALA A 466 16.73 17.52 -8.69
N LEU A 467 16.12 17.49 -7.50
CA LEU A 467 14.95 18.30 -7.16
C LEU A 467 15.32 19.71 -6.66
N THR A 468 14.57 20.73 -7.10
CA THR A 468 14.71 22.13 -6.62
C THR A 468 13.39 22.70 -6.12
N GLY A 469 13.43 23.87 -5.47
CA GLY A 469 12.23 24.55 -4.97
C GLY A 469 11.55 23.77 -3.85
N THR A 470 10.26 23.47 -4.01
CA THR A 470 9.48 22.68 -3.05
C THR A 470 9.30 21.21 -3.45
N ALA A 471 9.80 20.81 -4.63
CA ALA A 471 9.71 19.43 -5.11
C ALA A 471 10.38 18.46 -4.11
N LYS A 472 9.74 17.32 -3.83
CA LYS A 472 10.29 16.30 -2.93
C LYS A 472 9.80 14.90 -3.28
N LYS A 473 10.62 13.91 -2.95
CA LYS A 473 10.27 12.49 -2.97
C LYS A 473 9.14 12.20 -1.97
N VAL A 474 8.08 11.54 -2.44
CA VAL A 474 6.91 11.13 -1.66
C VAL A 474 6.60 9.67 -1.99
N GLN A 475 6.27 8.87 -0.98
CA GLN A 475 5.92 7.46 -1.16
C GLN A 475 4.48 7.31 -1.65
N GLY A 476 4.23 6.36 -2.54
CA GLY A 476 2.87 6.00 -2.96
C GLY A 476 2.85 4.68 -3.73
N SER A 477 1.94 3.76 -3.36
CA SER A 477 1.84 2.45 -4.00
C SER A 477 1.41 2.52 -5.47
N TYR A 478 0.71 3.57 -5.89
CA TYR A 478 0.44 3.79 -7.32
C TYR A 478 1.68 4.18 -8.14
N ALA A 479 2.75 4.65 -7.49
CA ALA A 479 3.94 5.17 -8.14
C ALA A 479 4.89 4.03 -8.56
N SER A 480 5.55 4.21 -9.71
CA SER A 480 6.66 3.36 -10.12
C SER A 480 7.80 3.50 -9.11
N GLY A 481 8.53 2.42 -8.81
CA GLY A 481 9.55 2.45 -7.76
C GLY A 481 9.02 2.74 -6.33
N ASN A 482 7.69 2.82 -6.13
CA ASN A 482 6.98 3.16 -4.90
C ASN A 482 7.15 4.62 -4.43
N TYR A 483 7.66 5.49 -5.29
CA TYR A 483 7.85 6.89 -4.99
C TYR A 483 7.60 7.76 -6.22
N PHE A 484 7.23 9.01 -5.97
CA PHE A 484 7.04 10.03 -6.98
C PHE A 484 7.53 11.38 -6.45
N VAL A 485 7.63 12.38 -7.32
CA VAL A 485 7.90 13.76 -6.95
C VAL A 485 6.60 14.51 -6.70
N GLY A 486 6.38 14.86 -5.44
CA GLY A 486 5.27 15.69 -5.00
C GLY A 486 5.69 17.12 -4.66
N THR A 487 4.69 17.91 -4.20
CA THR A 487 4.85 19.31 -3.78
C THR A 487 5.61 20.19 -4.77
N PHE A 488 5.32 20.00 -6.06
CA PHE A 488 5.83 20.79 -7.19
C PHE A 488 5.10 22.15 -7.28
N ASP A 489 5.05 22.87 -6.15
CA ASP A 489 4.12 23.98 -5.91
C ASP A 489 4.73 25.36 -6.17
N SER A 490 6.05 25.52 -5.96
CA SER A 490 6.73 26.80 -6.13
C SER A 490 7.21 27.02 -7.57
N ASN A 491 7.26 28.27 -8.04
CA ASN A 491 7.69 28.61 -9.40
C ASN A 491 9.15 28.21 -9.73
N ASP A 492 9.98 27.95 -8.72
CA ASP A 492 11.35 27.44 -8.83
C ASP A 492 11.46 25.92 -8.63
N SER A 493 10.33 25.21 -8.54
CA SER A 493 10.30 23.74 -8.51
C SER A 493 10.71 23.19 -9.87
N SER A 494 11.67 22.27 -9.83
CA SER A 494 12.06 21.49 -11.00
C SER A 494 12.57 20.13 -10.59
N ASP A 495 12.50 19.19 -11.53
CA ASP A 495 13.12 17.88 -11.48
C ASP A 495 14.06 17.74 -12.69
N THR A 496 15.28 17.28 -12.43
CA THR A 496 16.32 17.07 -13.44
C THR A 496 16.77 15.62 -13.40
N MET A 497 16.24 14.83 -14.32
CA MET A 497 16.47 13.39 -14.49
C MET A 497 17.66 13.11 -15.40
N LYS A 498 18.46 12.10 -15.04
CA LYS A 498 19.54 11.58 -15.89
C LYS A 498 19.07 10.35 -16.65
N VAL A 499 19.38 10.30 -17.95
CA VAL A 499 18.97 9.21 -18.85
C VAL A 499 20.20 8.71 -19.59
N THR A 500 20.54 7.43 -19.46
CA THR A 500 21.64 6.84 -20.23
C THR A 500 21.07 6.00 -21.37
N ALA A 501 21.26 6.45 -22.62
CA ALA A 501 20.75 5.76 -23.80
C ALA A 501 21.80 4.77 -24.36
N PRO A 502 21.42 3.53 -24.68
CA PRO A 502 22.37 2.54 -25.23
C PRO A 502 22.88 2.93 -26.62
N GLU A 503 22.06 3.66 -27.38
CA GLU A 503 22.36 4.12 -28.74
C GLU A 503 21.82 5.55 -28.95
N SER A 504 22.34 6.26 -29.95
CA SER A 504 21.78 7.56 -30.35
C SER A 504 20.54 7.31 -31.20
N GLY A 505 19.49 8.11 -31.04
CA GLY A 505 18.29 7.93 -31.86
C GLY A 505 17.11 8.78 -31.45
N THR A 506 15.99 8.52 -32.12
CA THR A 506 14.69 9.11 -31.80
C THR A 506 13.94 8.21 -30.83
N TYR A 507 13.59 8.73 -29.67
CA TYR A 507 12.89 8.02 -28.62
C TYR A 507 11.49 8.60 -28.42
N GLN A 508 10.49 7.75 -28.26
CA GLN A 508 9.21 8.15 -27.71
C GLN A 508 9.36 8.45 -26.22
N LEU A 509 8.98 9.64 -25.80
CA LEU A 509 8.94 10.05 -24.39
C LEU A 509 7.51 9.94 -23.86
N GLU A 510 7.35 9.10 -22.84
CA GLU A 510 6.16 9.00 -22.00
C GLU A 510 6.46 9.57 -20.60
N LEU A 511 5.52 10.33 -20.03
CA LEU A 511 5.63 10.85 -18.67
C LEU A 511 4.49 10.31 -17.80
N GLY A 512 4.83 9.69 -16.68
CA GLY A 512 3.89 9.31 -15.62
C GLY A 512 3.64 10.49 -14.69
N TYR A 513 2.37 10.77 -14.38
CA TYR A 513 2.01 11.96 -13.59
C TYR A 513 0.68 11.81 -12.84
N ALA A 514 0.42 12.73 -11.92
CA ALA A 514 -0.92 13.01 -11.40
C ALA A 514 -1.16 14.53 -11.29
N ASN A 515 -2.36 14.98 -11.64
CA ASN A 515 -2.83 16.35 -11.48
C ASN A 515 -4.17 16.34 -10.74
N GLY A 516 -4.12 16.53 -9.42
CA GLY A 516 -5.26 16.60 -8.53
C GLY A 516 -5.76 18.02 -8.26
N GLY A 517 -5.43 18.99 -9.12
CA GLY A 517 -5.81 20.39 -8.94
C GLY A 517 -7.32 20.57 -8.76
N THR A 518 -7.74 21.27 -7.69
CA THR A 518 -9.18 21.46 -7.38
C THR A 518 -9.93 22.29 -8.42
N ASN A 519 -9.20 23.05 -9.25
CA ASN A 519 -9.76 23.82 -10.37
C ASN A 519 -10.04 22.95 -11.61
N LYS A 520 -9.60 21.69 -11.61
CA LYS A 520 -9.73 20.72 -12.71
C LYS A 520 -9.19 21.25 -14.04
N GLN A 521 -8.12 22.04 -13.98
CA GLN A 521 -7.42 22.58 -15.14
C GLN A 521 -6.13 21.80 -15.40
N ASP A 522 -5.65 21.87 -16.64
CA ASP A 522 -4.36 21.29 -17.02
C ASP A 522 -3.21 21.96 -16.27
N ALA A 523 -2.24 21.16 -15.86
CA ALA A 523 -0.95 21.65 -15.39
C ALA A 523 0.06 21.61 -16.55
N THR A 524 1.10 22.43 -16.47
CA THR A 524 2.17 22.44 -17.48
C THR A 524 3.53 22.51 -16.82
N ASP A 525 4.52 21.86 -17.44
CA ASP A 525 5.94 22.01 -17.10
C ASP A 525 6.75 22.39 -18.33
N LYS A 526 7.73 23.26 -18.14
CA LYS A 526 8.76 23.57 -19.13
C LYS A 526 9.69 22.38 -19.25
N VAL A 527 9.91 21.93 -20.48
CA VAL A 527 10.77 20.78 -20.78
C VAL A 527 12.09 21.26 -21.37
N THR A 528 13.20 20.75 -20.83
CA THR A 528 14.54 20.98 -21.38
C THR A 528 15.26 19.64 -21.50
N LEU A 529 15.82 19.35 -22.67
CA LEU A 529 16.61 18.14 -22.91
C LEU A 529 18.02 18.55 -23.34
N ASN A 530 19.04 18.09 -22.62
CA ASN A 530 20.45 18.42 -22.90
C ASN A 530 20.71 19.94 -23.04
N GLY A 531 20.03 20.74 -22.23
CA GLY A 531 20.10 22.21 -22.25
C GLY A 531 19.27 22.89 -23.34
N GLN A 532 18.63 22.13 -24.24
CA GLN A 532 17.75 22.66 -25.29
C GLN A 532 16.31 22.69 -24.81
N GLN A 533 15.65 23.85 -24.91
CA GLN A 533 14.24 23.98 -24.57
C GLN A 533 13.38 23.29 -25.62
N LEU A 534 12.45 22.44 -25.16
CA LEU A 534 11.44 21.79 -25.98
C LEU A 534 10.06 22.41 -25.73
N LYS A 535 9.02 21.83 -26.34
CA LYS A 535 7.62 22.23 -26.05
C LYS A 535 7.28 21.94 -24.58
N ASP A 536 6.50 22.81 -23.95
CA ASP A 536 6.01 22.54 -22.58
C ASP A 536 5.18 21.23 -22.56
N ALA A 537 5.37 20.43 -21.52
CA ALA A 537 4.52 19.27 -21.24
C ALA A 537 3.18 19.76 -20.69
N VAL A 538 2.09 19.11 -21.09
CA VAL A 538 0.73 19.42 -20.63
C VAL A 538 0.18 18.18 -19.91
N PHE A 539 -0.27 18.38 -18.69
CA PHE A 539 -0.75 17.35 -17.76
C PHE A 539 -2.24 17.57 -17.48
N PRO A 540 -3.13 16.92 -18.23
CA PRO A 540 -4.58 16.99 -18.01
C PRO A 540 -4.98 16.58 -16.59
N TYR A 541 -6.09 17.15 -16.07
CA TYR A 541 -6.62 16.77 -14.76
C TYR A 541 -6.85 15.25 -14.65
N SER A 542 -6.27 14.62 -13.64
CA SER A 542 -6.21 13.16 -13.52
C SER A 542 -7.16 12.58 -12.47
N THR A 543 -8.23 13.31 -12.12
CA THR A 543 -9.22 12.96 -11.07
C THR A 543 -8.74 13.08 -9.62
N GLY A 544 -7.44 13.07 -9.35
CA GLY A 544 -6.88 13.31 -8.02
C GLY A 544 -5.35 13.26 -7.98
N TRP A 545 -4.78 13.34 -6.78
CA TRP A 545 -3.33 13.18 -6.55
C TRP A 545 -2.96 11.70 -6.40
N THR A 546 -1.68 11.35 -6.57
CA THR A 546 -1.17 9.96 -6.63
C THR A 546 -1.55 9.14 -5.39
N THR A 547 -1.67 9.78 -4.23
CA THR A 547 -1.99 9.13 -2.93
C THR A 547 -3.44 9.37 -2.47
N ALA A 548 -4.32 9.83 -3.36
CA ALA A 548 -5.70 10.08 -2.98
C ALA A 548 -6.46 8.77 -2.70
N VAL A 549 -7.25 8.77 -1.62
CA VAL A 549 -8.18 7.70 -1.27
C VAL A 549 -9.57 8.29 -1.04
N PRO A 550 -10.65 7.71 -1.60
CA PRO A 550 -10.65 6.51 -2.44
C PRO A 550 -10.11 6.78 -3.85
N ASN A 551 -9.46 5.78 -4.46
CA ASN A 551 -8.83 5.87 -5.79
C ASN A 551 -9.58 5.07 -6.87
N VAL A 552 -10.91 5.09 -6.83
CA VAL A 552 -11.76 4.26 -7.70
C VAL A 552 -11.66 4.58 -9.20
N ASP A 553 -11.31 5.83 -9.55
CA ASP A 553 -11.21 6.29 -10.95
C ASP A 553 -9.75 6.31 -11.49
N GLY A 554 -8.79 5.90 -10.65
CA GLY A 554 -7.35 5.94 -10.92
C GLY A 554 -6.79 7.37 -11.05
N THR A 555 -5.98 7.81 -10.09
CA THR A 555 -5.42 9.17 -10.06
C THR A 555 -4.13 9.34 -10.84
N ARG A 556 -3.35 8.28 -11.01
CA ARG A 556 -2.10 8.26 -11.76
C ARG A 556 -2.39 8.01 -13.24
N LYS A 557 -1.84 8.84 -14.13
CA LYS A 557 -2.02 8.76 -15.58
C LYS A 557 -0.68 8.89 -16.30
N THR A 558 -0.69 8.63 -17.60
CA THR A 558 0.46 8.83 -18.47
C THR A 558 0.12 9.80 -19.60
N ILE A 559 1.10 10.58 -20.05
CA ILE A 559 1.02 11.30 -21.32
C ILE A 559 2.09 10.80 -22.28
N GLN A 560 1.74 10.73 -23.56
CA GLN A 560 2.73 10.61 -24.64
C GLN A 560 3.19 12.02 -24.98
N TYR A 561 4.37 12.41 -24.51
CA TYR A 561 4.92 13.74 -24.76
C TYR A 561 5.26 13.93 -26.26
N GLY A 562 5.77 12.87 -26.90
CA GLY A 562 6.16 12.85 -28.31
C GLY A 562 7.56 12.27 -28.52
N THR A 563 8.15 12.52 -29.68
CA THR A 563 9.53 12.11 -29.99
C THR A 563 10.55 13.08 -29.42
N VAL A 564 11.67 12.56 -28.92
CA VAL A 564 12.86 13.32 -28.52
C VAL A 564 14.13 12.65 -29.04
N SER A 565 15.18 13.43 -29.31
CA SER A 565 16.47 12.89 -29.75
C SER A 565 17.43 12.71 -28.57
N LEU A 566 17.87 11.48 -28.32
CA LEU A 566 18.90 11.18 -27.33
C LEU A 566 20.23 10.89 -28.02
N LYS A 567 21.32 11.29 -27.38
CA LYS A 567 22.68 10.84 -27.73
C LYS A 567 22.93 9.51 -27.03
N GLN A 568 23.75 8.65 -27.63
CA GLN A 568 24.30 7.49 -26.92
C GLN A 568 25.04 7.97 -25.66
N GLY A 569 24.86 7.25 -24.56
CA GLY A 569 25.36 7.61 -23.25
C GLY A 569 24.45 8.60 -22.53
N ASP A 570 25.04 9.50 -21.74
CA ASP A 570 24.30 10.33 -20.80
C ASP A 570 23.56 11.49 -21.47
N ASN A 571 22.31 11.66 -21.05
CA ASN A 571 21.42 12.76 -21.39
C ASN A 571 20.78 13.31 -20.12
N THR A 572 20.20 14.51 -20.19
CA THR A 572 19.53 15.15 -19.06
C THR A 572 18.19 15.71 -19.48
N LEU A 573 17.11 15.20 -18.90
CA LEU A 573 15.75 15.72 -19.04
C LEU A 573 15.43 16.56 -17.80
N LYS A 574 14.98 17.79 -18.01
CA LYS A 574 14.51 18.68 -16.94
C LYS A 574 13.05 19.06 -17.18
N LEU A 575 12.23 18.85 -16.16
CA LEU A 575 10.85 19.35 -16.04
C LEU A 575 10.85 20.45 -15.00
N ALA A 576 10.45 21.67 -15.37
CA ALA A 576 10.40 22.81 -14.47
C ALA A 576 8.98 23.37 -14.45
N LYS A 577 8.50 23.70 -13.24
CA LYS A 577 7.10 24.08 -13.04
C LYS A 577 6.65 25.20 -13.97
N GLY A 578 5.57 24.96 -14.71
CA GLY A 578 4.82 25.96 -15.45
C GLY A 578 3.54 26.38 -14.71
N ASN A 579 2.39 26.24 -15.37
CA ASN A 579 1.09 26.61 -14.83
C ASN A 579 0.47 25.45 -14.02
N ASN A 580 -0.25 25.76 -12.94
CA ASN A 580 -0.78 24.76 -11.98
C ASN A 580 0.31 23.76 -11.52
N ALA A 581 -0.04 22.68 -10.84
CA ALA A 581 0.94 21.71 -10.34
C ALA A 581 0.58 20.31 -10.80
N ALA A 582 1.60 19.53 -11.17
CA ALA A 582 1.52 18.11 -11.40
C ALA A 582 2.53 17.41 -10.47
N GLU A 583 2.17 16.22 -10.01
CA GLU A 583 3.10 15.25 -9.42
C GLU A 583 3.72 14.45 -10.56
N LEU A 584 5.02 14.16 -10.48
CA LEU A 584 5.77 13.46 -11.52
C LEU A 584 6.19 12.09 -10.98
N ASP A 585 5.93 11.04 -11.74
CA ASP A 585 6.26 9.67 -11.36
C ASP A 585 7.52 9.17 -12.09
N TYR A 586 7.51 9.18 -13.41
CA TYR A 586 8.67 8.78 -14.21
C TYR A 586 8.72 9.49 -15.57
N ALA A 587 9.88 9.37 -16.21
CA ALA A 587 10.04 9.53 -17.65
C ALA A 587 10.48 8.20 -18.28
N GLN A 588 9.78 7.77 -19.33
CA GLN A 588 10.11 6.55 -20.07
C GLN A 588 10.44 6.87 -21.51
N PHE A 589 11.55 6.32 -21.99
CA PHE A 589 12.06 6.50 -23.34
C PHE A 589 12.09 5.16 -24.08
N THR A 590 11.39 5.07 -25.21
CA THR A 590 11.39 3.87 -26.06
C THR A 590 11.98 4.22 -27.41
N LEU A 591 13.07 3.55 -27.80
CA LEU A 591 13.71 3.80 -29.10
C LEU A 591 12.74 3.48 -30.24
N GLN A 592 12.51 4.44 -31.13
CA GLN A 592 11.77 4.18 -32.36
C GLN A 592 12.70 3.45 -33.33
N GLN A 593 12.34 2.24 -33.72
CA GLN A 593 13.04 1.58 -34.81
C GLN A 593 12.80 2.38 -36.09
N THR A 594 13.88 2.81 -36.75
CA THR A 594 13.79 3.36 -38.10
C THR A 594 13.37 2.23 -39.03
N ASN A 595 12.20 2.35 -39.67
CA ASN A 595 11.88 1.49 -40.80
C ASN A 595 12.96 1.73 -41.87
N PRO A 596 13.69 0.69 -42.34
CA PRO A 596 14.74 0.85 -43.36
C PRO A 596 14.25 1.46 -44.69
N ASN A 597 12.94 1.59 -44.87
CA ASN A 597 12.31 2.15 -46.07
C ASN A 597 11.97 3.64 -45.95
N ASP A 598 12.21 4.30 -44.81
CA ASP A 598 11.87 5.72 -44.64
C ASP A 598 13.02 6.63 -45.10
N HIS A 599 13.35 6.52 -46.38
CA HIS A 599 14.10 7.54 -47.09
C HIS A 599 13.13 8.61 -47.60
N ASN A 600 12.74 9.58 -46.74
CA ASN A 600 12.49 10.93 -47.22
C ASN A 600 12.38 12.01 -46.12
N ASN A 601 13.31 12.95 -46.24
CA ASN A 601 13.23 14.38 -46.00
C ASN A 601 13.13 14.92 -44.56
N GLY A 602 14.23 15.55 -44.14
CA GLY A 602 14.27 16.47 -43.02
C GLY A 602 13.33 17.66 -43.26
N GLY A 603 12.32 17.78 -42.41
CA GLY A 603 11.39 18.90 -42.37
C GLY A 603 10.57 18.81 -41.10
N ALA A 604 10.50 19.90 -40.34
CA ALA A 604 9.78 20.01 -39.08
C ALA A 604 8.33 19.48 -39.21
N VAL A 605 7.93 18.58 -38.30
CA VAL A 605 6.56 18.06 -38.25
C VAL A 605 5.73 18.89 -37.27
N VAL A 606 4.64 19.46 -37.79
CA VAL A 606 3.55 20.11 -37.06
C VAL A 606 2.65 19.03 -36.44
N PRO A 607 2.21 19.11 -35.17
CA PRO A 607 1.22 18.18 -34.64
C PRO A 607 -0.19 18.56 -35.11
N ASP A 608 -0.84 17.61 -35.76
CA ASP A 608 -2.30 17.58 -35.94
C ASP A 608 -2.97 17.32 -34.58
N ASN A 609 -4.01 18.08 -34.28
CA ASN A 609 -4.76 18.04 -33.03
C ASN A 609 -6.07 17.30 -33.29
N SER A 610 -6.04 15.97 -33.23
CA SER A 610 -7.26 15.17 -33.19
C SER A 610 -7.24 14.19 -32.00
N THR A 611 -8.17 14.45 -31.08
CA THR A 611 -8.57 13.53 -30.02
C THR A 611 -9.23 12.31 -30.64
N ALA A 612 -8.59 11.14 -30.56
CA ALA A 612 -9.27 9.87 -30.70
C ALA A 612 -8.60 8.82 -29.80
N ALA A 613 -9.38 8.27 -28.88
CA ALA A 613 -9.03 7.05 -28.17
C ALA A 613 -8.95 5.91 -29.20
N SER A 614 -7.80 5.24 -29.30
CA SER A 614 -7.68 4.00 -30.05
C SER A 614 -6.86 2.98 -29.25
N SER A 615 -7.60 1.97 -28.79
CA SER A 615 -7.11 0.66 -28.37
C SER A 615 -6.49 -0.06 -29.57
N SER A 616 -5.21 -0.42 -29.50
CA SER A 616 -4.55 -1.29 -30.46
C SER A 616 -4.66 -2.75 -29.99
N SER A 617 -5.60 -3.48 -30.58
CA SER A 617 -5.62 -4.96 -30.59
C SER A 617 -5.25 -5.43 -31.99
N SER A 618 -4.13 -6.15 -32.10
CA SER A 618 -3.74 -6.87 -33.32
C SER A 618 -4.70 -8.03 -33.59
N SER A 619 -5.23 -8.08 -34.81
CA SER A 619 -6.22 -9.05 -35.27
C SER A 619 -5.59 -10.34 -35.79
N SER A 620 -6.24 -11.47 -35.47
CA SER A 620 -6.15 -12.73 -36.22
C SER A 620 -7.56 -13.11 -36.72
N SER A 621 -7.72 -13.04 -38.05
CA SER A 621 -8.68 -13.73 -38.94
C SER A 621 -9.99 -14.35 -38.40
N SER A 622 -11.09 -13.67 -38.73
CA SER A 622 -12.36 -14.12 -39.34
C SER A 622 -12.92 -15.54 -39.11
N VAL A 623 -14.17 -15.63 -38.62
CA VAL A 623 -15.32 -16.25 -39.33
C VAL A 623 -16.63 -15.53 -38.94
N SER A 624 -17.49 -15.36 -39.94
CA SER A 624 -18.73 -14.59 -40.05
C SER A 624 -19.94 -15.15 -39.28
N SER A 625 -20.85 -14.27 -38.82
CA SER A 625 -22.31 -14.43 -39.03
C SER A 625 -23.09 -13.17 -38.63
N SER A 626 -24.03 -12.82 -39.51
CA SER A 626 -24.98 -11.70 -39.56
C SER A 626 -25.97 -11.57 -38.40
N SER A 627 -26.43 -10.35 -38.09
CA SER A 627 -27.80 -9.85 -38.42
C SER A 627 -28.18 -8.56 -37.64
N SER A 628 -28.75 -7.60 -38.38
CA SER A 628 -29.85 -6.62 -38.08
C SER A 628 -30.07 -6.11 -36.62
N SER A 629 -30.42 -4.86 -36.31
CA SER A 629 -31.01 -3.76 -37.08
C SER A 629 -31.20 -2.50 -36.21
N GLN A 630 -31.04 -1.34 -36.85
CA GLN A 630 -31.73 -0.04 -36.71
C GLN A 630 -31.71 0.74 -35.39
N ALA A 631 -31.15 1.96 -35.50
CA ALA A 631 -31.30 3.09 -34.59
C ALA A 631 -32.21 4.16 -35.21
N VAL A 632 -33.04 4.80 -34.37
CA VAL A 632 -33.91 5.93 -34.71
C VAL A 632 -33.30 7.23 -34.20
N SER A 633 -33.35 8.26 -35.04
CA SER A 633 -32.82 9.61 -34.83
C SER A 633 -33.86 10.60 -34.29
N SER A 634 -33.41 11.63 -33.57
CA SER A 634 -34.03 12.98 -33.46
C SER A 634 -33.17 13.86 -32.52
N SER A 635 -32.41 14.81 -33.06
CA SER A 635 -32.73 16.22 -33.34
C SER A 635 -32.52 17.16 -32.14
N SER A 636 -31.48 18.00 -32.26
CA SER A 636 -31.01 19.03 -31.35
C SER A 636 -31.78 20.35 -31.48
N SER A 637 -32.08 21.02 -30.36
CA SER A 637 -32.38 22.45 -30.32
C SER A 637 -31.54 23.15 -29.25
N SER A 638 -31.01 24.32 -29.63
CA SER A 638 -30.09 25.15 -28.86
C SER A 638 -30.85 26.15 -27.98
N THR A 639 -30.48 26.25 -26.70
CA THR A 639 -30.85 27.39 -25.85
C THR A 639 -29.65 27.91 -25.06
N LYS A 640 -29.50 29.24 -25.09
CA LYS A 640 -28.47 30.06 -24.48
C LYS A 640 -28.59 30.01 -22.95
N VAL A 641 -27.58 29.53 -22.24
CA VAL A 641 -27.57 29.49 -20.75
C VAL A 641 -26.85 30.71 -20.19
N THR A 642 -27.59 31.56 -19.49
CA THR A 642 -27.09 32.63 -18.63
C THR A 642 -26.51 32.03 -17.34
N ALA A 643 -25.32 32.46 -16.91
CA ALA A 643 -24.67 31.97 -15.69
C ALA A 643 -25.54 32.24 -14.44
N PRO A 644 -25.75 31.26 -13.54
CA PRO A 644 -26.60 31.47 -12.36
C PRO A 644 -25.87 32.30 -11.29
N LYS A 645 -26.54 33.37 -10.82
CA LYS A 645 -26.16 34.08 -9.59
C LYS A 645 -26.24 33.11 -8.41
N LYS A 646 -25.13 32.94 -7.68
CA LYS A 646 -25.09 32.11 -6.46
C LYS A 646 -26.21 32.55 -5.49
N SER A 647 -27.01 31.60 -4.99
CA SER A 647 -28.07 31.90 -4.03
C SER A 647 -27.49 32.49 -2.75
N ALA A 648 -28.23 33.37 -2.08
CA ALA A 648 -27.82 33.95 -0.79
C ALA A 648 -27.47 32.88 0.27
N HIS A 649 -28.04 31.67 0.12
CA HIS A 649 -27.76 30.49 0.96
C HIS A 649 -26.33 29.95 0.76
N ALA A 650 -25.88 29.83 -0.49
CA ALA A 650 -24.51 29.39 -0.80
C ALA A 650 -23.47 30.38 -0.27
N VAL A 651 -23.80 31.68 -0.29
CA VAL A 651 -22.94 32.74 0.27
C VAL A 651 -22.87 32.65 1.79
N ALA A 652 -23.98 32.39 2.48
CA ALA A 652 -24.00 32.28 3.95
C ALA A 652 -23.19 31.08 4.46
N VAL A 653 -23.32 29.91 3.83
CA VAL A 653 -22.54 28.70 4.18
C VAL A 653 -21.06 28.88 3.84
N ALA A 654 -20.74 29.46 2.68
CA ALA A 654 -19.35 29.75 2.30
C ALA A 654 -18.66 30.74 3.26
N ASN A 655 -19.38 31.75 3.73
CA ASN A 655 -18.88 32.70 4.72
C ASN A 655 -18.64 32.03 6.09
N ALA A 656 -19.55 31.15 6.53
CA ALA A 656 -19.40 30.41 7.78
C ALA A 656 -18.23 29.40 7.73
N SER A 657 -18.07 28.69 6.61
CA SER A 657 -16.95 27.76 6.39
C SER A 657 -15.61 28.50 6.32
N SER A 658 -15.57 29.66 5.67
CA SER A 658 -14.37 30.52 5.62
C SER A 658 -13.98 31.02 7.01
N ALA A 659 -14.95 31.32 7.87
CA ALA A 659 -14.69 31.70 9.26
C ALA A 659 -14.10 30.54 10.09
N VAL A 660 -14.59 29.31 9.90
CA VAL A 660 -14.05 28.10 10.56
C VAL A 660 -12.59 27.89 10.16
N GLU A 661 -12.28 27.98 8.87
CA GLU A 661 -10.92 27.76 8.37
C GLU A 661 -9.95 28.84 8.83
N LYS A 662 -10.38 30.10 8.81
CA LYS A 662 -9.61 31.25 9.36
C LYS A 662 -9.21 31.02 10.82
N TYR A 663 -10.14 30.58 11.67
CA TYR A 663 -9.84 30.35 13.09
C TYR A 663 -9.09 29.05 13.35
N ARG A 664 -9.23 28.03 12.50
CA ARG A 664 -8.43 26.79 12.53
C ARG A 664 -6.95 27.09 12.23
N LEU A 665 -6.67 27.84 11.16
CA LEU A 665 -5.31 28.26 10.80
C LEU A 665 -4.70 29.20 11.85
N ALA A 666 -5.48 30.12 12.41
CA ALA A 666 -5.04 30.97 13.52
C ALA A 666 -4.70 30.17 14.78
N TYR A 667 -5.50 29.14 15.11
CA TYR A 667 -5.23 28.21 16.20
C TYR A 667 -3.95 27.39 15.95
N ASN A 668 -3.77 26.84 14.76
CA ASN A 668 -2.60 26.04 14.38
C ASN A 668 -1.31 26.89 14.27
N LYS A 669 -1.42 28.14 13.81
CA LYS A 669 -0.31 29.11 13.81
C LYS A 669 0.06 29.53 15.25
N ALA A 670 -0.93 29.71 16.13
CA ALA A 670 -0.69 29.91 17.56
C ALA A 670 -0.08 28.68 18.25
N GLN A 671 -0.20 27.48 17.65
CA GLN A 671 0.51 26.28 18.10
C GLN A 671 1.98 26.24 17.66
N LYS A 672 2.35 26.74 16.47
CA LYS A 672 3.63 26.37 15.84
C LYS A 672 4.85 27.27 16.02
N THR A 673 4.82 28.61 16.23
CA THR A 673 6.08 29.37 15.95
C THR A 673 6.46 30.54 16.89
N THR A 674 7.77 30.57 17.19
CA THR A 674 8.68 31.69 17.52
C THR A 674 8.85 32.20 18.97
N THR A 675 7.81 32.32 19.79
CA THR A 675 7.96 33.04 21.09
C THR A 675 8.60 32.19 22.20
N LYS A 676 8.21 30.90 22.31
CA LYS A 676 8.71 29.97 23.36
C LYS A 676 10.20 29.64 23.19
N ALA A 677 10.64 29.37 21.96
CA ALA A 677 12.03 29.02 21.67
C ALA A 677 12.99 30.20 21.93
N LYS A 678 12.59 31.43 21.60
CA LYS A 678 13.35 32.67 21.88
C LYS A 678 13.56 32.89 23.38
N TYR A 679 12.50 32.82 24.19
CA TYR A 679 12.60 33.01 25.65
C TYR A 679 13.31 31.84 26.35
N TYR A 680 13.21 30.62 25.82
CA TYR A 680 13.97 29.47 26.31
C TYR A 680 15.49 29.63 26.05
N LYS A 681 15.87 30.08 24.84
CA LYS A 681 17.28 30.36 24.48
C LYS A 681 17.85 31.49 25.34
N ALA A 682 17.08 32.54 25.61
CA ALA A 682 17.48 33.64 26.49
C ALA A 682 17.64 33.19 27.96
N TYR A 683 16.74 32.34 28.47
CA TYR A 683 16.84 31.76 29.82
C TYR A 683 18.09 30.87 29.97
N LYS A 684 18.39 30.02 28.99
CA LYS A 684 19.60 29.17 28.99
C LYS A 684 20.89 29.99 28.93
N ARG A 685 20.96 31.03 28.08
CA ARG A 685 22.11 31.95 28.02
C ARG A 685 22.33 32.70 29.34
N ALA A 686 21.26 33.14 30.02
CA ALA A 686 21.38 33.81 31.31
C ALA A 686 21.88 32.87 32.42
N GLN A 687 21.46 31.59 32.42
CA GLN A 687 21.98 30.59 33.36
C GLN A 687 23.46 30.26 33.14
N ALA A 688 23.87 30.09 31.88
CA ALA A 688 25.28 29.84 31.55
C ALA A 688 26.18 31.01 32.00
N LYS A 689 25.75 32.27 31.81
CA LYS A 689 26.50 33.43 32.31
C LYS A 689 26.58 33.51 33.84
N LEU A 690 25.57 33.01 34.56
CA LEU A 690 25.59 32.97 36.03
C LEU A 690 26.62 31.95 36.56
N ALA A 691 26.82 30.83 35.87
CA ALA A 691 27.70 29.74 36.32
C ALA A 691 29.19 30.14 36.36
N ASN A 692 29.60 31.17 35.62
CA ASN A 692 31.00 31.54 35.44
C ASN A 692 31.44 32.79 36.24
N LEU A 693 30.59 33.31 37.14
CA LEU A 693 30.89 34.52 37.92
C LEU A 693 31.41 34.17 39.32
N LYS A 694 32.52 34.79 39.74
CA LYS A 694 33.19 34.52 41.04
C LYS A 694 32.94 35.59 42.12
N HIS A 695 32.52 36.81 41.76
CA HIS A 695 32.32 37.90 42.74
C HIS A 695 30.87 37.98 43.29
N PRO A 696 30.66 38.14 44.61
CA PRO A 696 29.33 38.06 45.26
C PRO A 696 28.30 39.10 44.77
N LYS A 697 28.70 40.37 44.62
CA LYS A 697 27.79 41.46 44.20
C LYS A 697 27.29 41.27 42.76
N THR A 698 28.14 40.75 41.87
CA THR A 698 27.79 40.41 40.48
C THR A 698 26.91 39.17 40.38
N ILE A 699 27.13 38.17 41.24
CA ILE A 699 26.27 36.97 41.32
C ILE A 699 24.84 37.36 41.73
N LYS A 700 24.67 38.25 42.72
CA LYS A 700 23.34 38.72 43.15
C LYS A 700 22.56 39.38 42.01
N LYS A 701 23.20 40.28 41.23
CA LYS A 701 22.59 40.92 40.06
C LYS A 701 22.28 39.91 38.94
N ALA A 702 23.14 38.92 38.71
CA ALA A 702 22.93 37.88 37.69
C ALA A 702 21.79 36.92 38.06
N LYS A 703 21.66 36.51 39.33
CA LYS A 703 20.53 35.70 39.83
C LYS A 703 19.18 36.38 39.58
N ALA A 704 19.09 37.69 39.81
CA ALA A 704 17.88 38.47 39.51
C ALA A 704 17.54 38.48 38.00
N LYS A 705 18.54 38.58 37.12
CA LYS A 705 18.34 38.49 35.65
C LYS A 705 17.85 37.11 35.21
N VAL A 706 18.38 36.03 35.79
CA VAL A 706 17.93 34.64 35.53
C VAL A 706 16.48 34.45 35.97
N ALA A 707 16.10 34.93 37.16
CA ALA A 707 14.73 34.86 37.65
C ALA A 707 13.74 35.59 36.73
N LYS A 708 14.10 36.79 36.25
CA LYS A 708 13.29 37.56 35.30
C LYS A 708 13.12 36.84 33.95
N ALA A 709 14.18 36.25 33.40
CA ALA A 709 14.11 35.47 32.16
C ALA A 709 13.25 34.18 32.32
N LYS A 710 13.36 33.51 33.47
CA LYS A 710 12.56 32.31 33.81
C LYS A 710 11.07 32.66 33.93
N ALA A 711 10.73 33.81 34.51
CA ALA A 711 9.36 34.31 34.61
C ALA A 711 8.78 34.66 33.22
N SER A 712 9.54 35.33 32.36
CA SER A 712 9.13 35.62 30.97
C SER A 712 8.88 34.35 30.15
N TYR A 713 9.74 33.32 30.31
CA TYR A 713 9.51 31.99 29.73
C TYR A 713 8.23 31.32 30.26
N LYS A 714 7.97 31.39 31.58
CA LYS A 714 6.74 30.86 32.19
C LYS A 714 5.48 31.64 31.80
N LYS A 715 5.55 32.96 31.57
CA LYS A 715 4.41 33.79 31.15
C LYS A 715 4.03 33.54 29.69
N ALA A 716 5.03 33.38 28.81
CA ALA A 716 4.83 32.92 27.44
C ALA A 716 4.22 31.50 27.36
N LYS A 717 4.37 30.69 28.42
CA LYS A 717 3.84 29.33 28.54
C LYS A 717 2.32 29.27 28.83
N LYS A 718 1.66 30.33 29.33
CA LYS A 718 0.28 30.22 29.87
C LYS A 718 -0.90 30.71 28.99
N ALA A 719 -1.22 31.99 28.78
CA ALA A 719 -2.66 32.30 28.95
C ALA A 719 -3.54 32.89 27.81
N ALA A 720 -3.09 33.67 26.81
CA ALA A 720 -4.09 34.53 26.11
C ALA A 720 -4.62 34.03 24.75
N THR A 721 -3.78 33.60 23.81
CA THR A 721 -4.21 33.49 22.40
C THR A 721 -4.76 32.12 22.01
N LYS A 722 -4.26 31.03 22.62
CA LYS A 722 -4.74 29.66 22.34
C LYS A 722 -6.18 29.46 22.81
N ALA A 723 -6.51 29.90 24.03
CA ALA A 723 -7.85 29.75 24.59
C ALA A 723 -8.88 30.59 23.83
N LYS A 724 -8.49 31.81 23.40
CA LYS A 724 -9.31 32.66 22.53
C LYS A 724 -9.60 31.99 21.19
N TYR A 725 -8.59 31.59 20.42
CA TYR A 725 -8.84 30.98 19.10
C TYR A 725 -9.52 29.61 19.18
N LEU A 726 -9.31 28.84 20.25
CA LEU A 726 -10.05 27.60 20.47
C LEU A 726 -11.53 27.87 20.78
N LYS A 727 -11.83 28.91 21.57
CA LYS A 727 -13.21 29.33 21.84
C LYS A 727 -13.91 29.83 20.57
N GLU A 728 -13.25 30.68 19.80
CA GLU A 728 -13.78 31.21 18.52
C GLU A 728 -13.93 30.10 17.46
N TYR A 729 -12.98 29.16 17.38
CA TYR A 729 -13.07 28.01 16.48
C TYR A 729 -14.27 27.11 16.82
N LYS A 730 -14.50 26.84 18.11
CA LYS A 730 -15.68 26.08 18.56
C LYS A 730 -16.98 26.81 18.26
N ALA A 731 -17.04 28.13 18.49
CA ALA A 731 -18.21 28.95 18.18
C ALA A 731 -18.52 28.98 16.67
N ALA A 732 -17.48 29.14 15.83
CA ALA A 732 -17.62 29.11 14.38
C ALA A 732 -18.12 27.75 13.87
N LYS A 733 -17.65 26.64 14.46
CA LYS A 733 -18.12 25.29 14.11
C LYS A 733 -19.60 25.06 14.48
N ILE A 734 -20.04 25.59 15.62
CA ILE A 734 -21.45 25.56 16.02
C ILE A 734 -22.31 26.41 15.07
N ALA A 735 -21.84 27.61 14.69
CA ALA A 735 -22.55 28.48 13.75
C ALA A 735 -22.67 27.85 12.35
N LEU A 736 -21.61 27.20 11.87
CA LEU A 736 -21.62 26.43 10.63
C LEU A 736 -22.63 25.28 10.69
N ASN A 737 -22.64 24.50 11.78
CA ASN A 737 -23.61 23.42 11.96
C ASN A 737 -25.06 23.94 12.02
N LYS A 738 -25.30 25.08 12.68
CA LYS A 738 -26.63 25.73 12.68
C LYS A 738 -27.03 26.24 11.29
N ALA A 739 -26.09 26.75 10.50
CA ALA A 739 -26.36 27.14 9.12
C ALA A 739 -26.72 25.91 8.28
N TYR A 740 -25.98 24.81 8.41
CA TYR A 740 -26.32 23.56 7.74
C TYR A 740 -27.72 23.05 8.14
N ILE A 741 -28.07 23.03 9.43
CA ILE A 741 -29.39 22.59 9.90
C ILE A 741 -30.52 23.53 9.45
N LYS A 742 -30.29 24.85 9.44
CA LYS A 742 -31.31 25.85 9.07
C LYS A 742 -31.65 25.81 7.58
N TYR A 743 -30.68 25.48 6.73
CA TYR A 743 -30.82 25.48 5.27
C TYR A 743 -30.83 24.07 4.66
N SER A 744 -30.91 23.01 5.49
CA SER A 744 -31.19 21.64 5.07
C SER A 744 -32.69 21.29 5.02
N LYS A 745 -33.55 22.24 5.40
CA LYS A 745 -34.98 22.26 5.05
C LYS A 745 -35.16 23.12 3.83
#